data_AF-A0A9W7MTC0-F1
#
_entry.id   AF-A0A9W7MTC0-F1
#
_cell.length_a   1.000
_cell.length_b   1.000
_cell.length_c   1.000
_cell.angle_alpha   90.00
_cell.angle_beta   90.00
_cell.angle_gamma   90.00
#
_symmetry.space_group_name_H-M   'P 1'
#
loop_
_entity.id
_entity.type
_entity.pdbx_description
1 polymer ?
#
loop_
_entity_poly.entity_id
_entity_poly.type
_entity_poly.pdbx_seq_one_letter_code
_entity_poly.pdbx_strand_id
1 'polypeptide(L)'
;MALGDLMTSRFSQLSLAVSNHVTDGNASGGDYHEDAASADLASQRMDFDTASTSSYANAAASSATVPTTMAYLPQTVVLCELRHAAFEASTPTGPSDSGLVSKWRPKDRMKTGCVALVLCLNISVDPPDVIKISPCARMECWIDPFSMAPQKALETIGKNLRDQYERWQPKARCKVELDPTVDEVKKLCNTCRRYAKSERVLFHYNGHGVPKPTTNGEIWLFNKSYTQYIPLPISDLDSWLRTPSIYVFDCSAAGMIVNAFIELLDSGTSNYPGSARDCILLAACEAHETLPQSAEFPADVFTSCLTTPIKMALRWFCTRSLLHESLDCSLIDKIPGRQNDRKTLLGELNWIFTAVTDTIAWNVLPHELFRRLFRQDLLVASLFRNFLLADRIMRSANCSPVSYPMLPPTHQHHMWDAWDMAAEICLSQLPALVEDHTAEFQPSPFFTEQLTAFEVWLDHGSEHKKPPEQLPIVLQVLLSQCHRFRALVLLGRFLDMGPWAVDLALSVGIFPYVLKLLQTTTPELRQILVFIWTKILALDKSCQVDLVKDGGHVYFIRFLNSVEAYPEQRAMAAFVLAVIVDGHRRGQEACIEAGLIHVCLKHLHSSVQNDAQTEPLFLQWLCLCLGKLWEDFTEAQIIGLQADAPSICTSLLCEPQPEVRASAVFALATLLDVGFDSFRDGVGGDEECDDDEKSRSEIVVIIKSFLNIVSDGSPLVRAEVAVALARFAFGHKPHFKSIAAAYLKPQSNSLLNSLPLLANINGSGNIVSSQIGP
;
A
#
# COMPACT_ATOMS: atom_id res chain seq x y z
N MET A 1 20.57 -22.96 -0.93
CA MET A 1 19.42 -23.35 -1.77
C MET A 1 18.77 -22.07 -2.23
N ALA A 2 18.65 -21.88 -3.54
CA ALA A 2 18.42 -20.58 -4.14
C ALA A 2 16.99 -20.11 -3.87
N LEU A 3 16.81 -18.80 -3.69
CA LEU A 3 15.50 -18.12 -3.60
C LEU A 3 14.55 -18.55 -4.75
N GLY A 4 15.09 -19.02 -5.87
CA GLY A 4 14.36 -19.62 -6.99
C GLY A 4 13.58 -20.89 -6.63
N ASP A 5 14.10 -21.79 -5.78
CA ASP A 5 13.46 -23.09 -5.47
C ASP A 5 12.28 -22.95 -4.49
N LEU A 6 12.35 -21.96 -3.59
CA LEU A 6 11.25 -21.66 -2.66
C LEU A 6 10.11 -20.88 -3.33
N MET A 7 10.43 -20.14 -4.40
CA MET A 7 9.46 -19.34 -5.17
C MET A 7 8.80 -20.16 -6.29
N THR A 8 9.54 -21.03 -6.99
CA THR A 8 9.01 -21.98 -8.00
C THR A 8 8.05 -22.99 -7.39
N SER A 9 8.38 -23.57 -6.23
CA SER A 9 7.52 -24.57 -5.56
C SER A 9 6.20 -23.97 -5.04
N ARG A 10 6.17 -22.67 -4.70
CA ARG A 10 4.95 -21.96 -4.29
C ARG A 10 4.20 -21.30 -5.45
N PHE A 11 4.82 -21.09 -6.62
CA PHE A 11 4.10 -20.61 -7.80
C PHE A 11 3.23 -21.69 -8.44
N SER A 12 3.67 -22.95 -8.41
CA SER A 12 2.78 -24.10 -8.69
C SER A 12 1.57 -24.13 -7.74
N GLN A 13 1.70 -23.53 -6.54
CA GLN A 13 0.61 -23.37 -5.57
C GLN A 13 -0.15 -22.04 -5.66
N LEU A 14 0.31 -21.01 -6.37
CA LEU A 14 -0.51 -19.80 -6.63
C LEU A 14 -1.61 -20.06 -7.65
N SER A 15 -1.39 -21.00 -8.56
CA SER A 15 -2.45 -21.64 -9.34
C SER A 15 -3.49 -22.36 -8.44
N LEU A 16 -3.10 -22.78 -7.22
CA LEU A 16 -3.96 -23.44 -6.23
C LEU A 16 -4.52 -22.48 -5.16
N ALA A 17 -3.91 -21.32 -4.89
CA ALA A 17 -4.29 -20.43 -3.79
C ALA A 17 -5.48 -19.50 -4.13
N VAL A 18 -5.86 -19.42 -5.41
CA VAL A 18 -7.19 -18.90 -5.81
C VAL A 18 -8.30 -19.88 -5.41
N SER A 19 -7.97 -21.11 -4.99
CA SER A 19 -8.92 -22.24 -4.93
C SER A 19 -9.49 -22.61 -3.54
N ASN A 20 -9.25 -21.85 -2.46
CA ASN A 20 -9.71 -22.24 -1.11
C ASN A 20 -10.64 -21.24 -0.38
N HIS A 21 -11.48 -20.49 -1.11
CA HIS A 21 -12.59 -19.73 -0.50
C HIS A 21 -13.92 -20.02 -1.19
N VAL A 22 -14.48 -21.20 -0.92
CA VAL A 22 -15.92 -21.46 -1.02
C VAL A 22 -16.31 -22.37 0.15
N THR A 23 -16.65 -21.79 1.30
CA THR A 23 -17.42 -22.49 2.33
C THR A 23 -18.89 -22.16 2.13
N ASP A 24 -19.67 -23.20 1.84
CA ASP A 24 -21.12 -23.19 1.68
C ASP A 24 -21.83 -22.43 2.80
N GLY A 25 -22.56 -21.39 2.43
CA GLY A 25 -23.51 -20.68 3.29
C GLY A 25 -24.89 -20.70 2.66
N ASN A 26 -25.67 -21.75 2.91
CA ASN A 26 -27.13 -21.66 2.82
C ASN A 26 -27.81 -22.82 3.57
N ALA A 27 -28.23 -22.55 4.81
CA ALA A 27 -29.39 -23.22 5.42
C ALA A 27 -30.12 -22.21 6.32
N SER A 28 -31.40 -22.07 6.03
CA SER A 28 -32.39 -21.16 6.61
C SER A 28 -32.72 -21.46 8.08
N GLY A 29 -33.24 -20.43 8.76
CA GLY A 29 -33.41 -20.35 10.21
C GLY A 29 -34.42 -21.29 10.88
N GLY A 30 -34.32 -21.31 12.22
CA GLY A 30 -35.21 -22.00 13.16
C GLY A 30 -34.73 -21.77 14.60
N ASP A 31 -35.68 -21.46 15.47
CA ASP A 31 -35.60 -20.89 16.81
C ASP A 31 -35.00 -21.76 17.96
N TYR A 32 -34.46 -21.05 18.96
CA TYR A 32 -34.33 -21.25 20.42
C TYR A 32 -34.10 -22.63 21.11
N HIS A 33 -33.24 -22.53 22.14
CA HIS A 33 -33.20 -23.17 23.48
C HIS A 33 -32.05 -24.13 23.86
N GLU A 34 -31.51 -23.83 25.05
CA GLU A 34 -30.53 -24.49 25.91
C GLU A 34 -30.76 -26.00 26.09
N ASP A 35 -29.72 -26.83 26.25
CA ASP A 35 -29.15 -27.23 27.56
C ASP A 35 -28.12 -28.38 27.44
N ALA A 36 -27.47 -28.66 28.57
CA ALA A 36 -26.24 -29.43 28.75
C ALA A 36 -26.26 -30.98 28.59
N ALA A 37 -25.04 -31.50 28.42
CA ALA A 37 -24.46 -32.75 28.97
C ALA A 37 -24.73 -34.14 28.30
N SER A 38 -23.59 -34.78 28.00
CA SER A 38 -23.21 -36.18 28.28
C SER A 38 -23.30 -37.29 27.21
N ALA A 39 -22.17 -38.01 27.13
CA ALA A 39 -21.95 -39.44 26.87
C ALA A 39 -21.83 -39.98 25.41
N ASP A 40 -20.57 -40.33 25.08
CA ASP A 40 -20.08 -41.53 24.40
C ASP A 40 -21.06 -42.41 23.59
N LEU A 41 -20.74 -42.62 22.31
CA LEU A 41 -20.35 -43.96 21.82
C LEU A 41 -19.64 -43.91 20.47
N ALA A 42 -18.65 -44.79 20.33
CA ALA A 42 -17.64 -44.86 19.28
C ALA A 42 -18.12 -45.31 17.89
N SER A 43 -17.43 -44.84 16.84
CA SER A 43 -17.02 -45.70 15.72
C SER A 43 -15.77 -45.16 15.00
N GLN A 44 -14.63 -45.72 15.38
CA GLN A 44 -13.40 -45.98 14.64
C GLN A 44 -13.34 -45.51 13.16
N ARG A 45 -12.31 -44.73 12.82
CA ARG A 45 -11.28 -45.13 11.85
C ARG A 45 -10.02 -44.26 12.00
N MET A 46 -8.90 -44.96 12.03
CA MET A 46 -7.58 -44.52 12.48
C MET A 46 -6.89 -43.58 11.49
N ASP A 47 -6.31 -42.51 12.04
CA ASP A 47 -5.16 -41.79 11.50
C ASP A 47 -3.92 -42.69 11.48
N PHE A 48 -3.03 -42.50 10.50
CA PHE A 48 -1.59 -42.54 10.75
C PHE A 48 -0.84 -41.79 9.64
N ASP A 49 -0.26 -40.66 10.05
CA ASP A 49 0.71 -39.85 9.33
C ASP A 49 2.11 -40.49 9.28
N THR A 50 2.91 -39.97 8.34
CA THR A 50 4.39 -39.86 8.33
C THR A 50 5.26 -41.10 8.07
N ALA A 51 6.06 -41.05 6.98
CA ALA A 51 7.50 -41.34 7.02
C ALA A 51 8.21 -41.02 5.68
N SER A 52 9.02 -39.96 5.71
CA SER A 52 10.40 -39.87 5.19
C SER A 52 10.88 -40.83 4.09
N THR A 53 11.25 -40.28 2.93
CA THR A 53 12.08 -40.94 1.91
C THR A 53 13.56 -40.56 2.04
N SER A 54 14.35 -41.46 2.63
CA SER A 54 15.82 -41.48 2.51
C SER A 54 16.22 -42.38 1.34
N SER A 55 16.88 -41.82 0.34
CA SER A 55 17.49 -42.56 -0.76
C SER A 55 18.93 -42.96 -0.41
N TYR A 56 19.13 -44.25 -0.13
CA TYR A 56 20.43 -44.90 -0.32
C TYR A 56 20.27 -46.05 -1.31
N ALA A 57 21.04 -45.94 -2.38
CA ALA A 57 21.16 -46.91 -3.44
C ALA A 57 21.64 -48.26 -2.90
N ASN A 58 21.11 -49.34 -3.48
CA ASN A 58 21.92 -50.51 -3.76
C ASN A 58 21.46 -51.19 -5.04
N ALA A 59 22.41 -51.29 -5.97
CA ALA A 59 22.28 -52.02 -7.22
C ALA A 59 22.31 -53.53 -6.94
N ALA A 60 21.29 -54.24 -7.40
CA ALA A 60 21.36 -55.67 -7.64
C ALA A 60 20.53 -55.99 -8.89
N ALA A 61 21.21 -56.48 -9.92
CA ALA A 61 20.61 -56.96 -11.13
C ALA A 61 19.83 -58.25 -10.86
N SER A 62 18.54 -58.26 -11.18
CA SER A 62 17.78 -59.50 -11.40
C SER A 62 16.65 -59.23 -12.39
N SER A 63 16.74 -59.89 -13.54
CA SER A 63 15.69 -59.99 -14.54
C SER A 63 14.44 -60.64 -13.92
N ALA A 64 13.42 -59.84 -13.63
CA ALA A 64 12.09 -60.34 -13.31
C ALA A 64 11.04 -59.35 -13.79
N THR A 65 10.07 -59.89 -14.52
CA THR A 65 8.87 -59.28 -15.10
C THR A 65 8.25 -58.16 -14.26
N VAL A 66 8.19 -56.95 -14.80
CA VAL A 66 7.35 -55.85 -14.31
C VAL A 66 5.88 -56.31 -14.36
N PRO A 67 5.09 -56.17 -13.28
CA PRO A 67 3.70 -56.60 -13.31
C PRO A 67 2.90 -55.70 -14.25
N THR A 68 2.11 -56.33 -15.12
CA THR A 68 1.30 -55.75 -16.22
C THR A 68 0.13 -54.87 -15.74
N THR A 69 0.11 -54.47 -14.47
CA THR A 69 -0.99 -53.74 -13.83
C THR A 69 -0.95 -52.23 -14.07
N MET A 70 0.22 -51.64 -14.39
CA MET A 70 0.34 -50.21 -14.71
C MET A 70 -0.32 -49.83 -16.05
N ALA A 71 -0.56 -50.80 -16.95
CA ALA A 71 -1.23 -50.55 -18.22
C ALA A 71 -2.74 -50.27 -18.07
N TYR A 72 -3.36 -50.73 -16.97
CA TYR A 72 -4.79 -50.55 -16.69
C TYR A 72 -5.09 -49.31 -15.83
N LEU A 73 -4.06 -48.58 -15.37
CA LEU A 73 -4.17 -47.39 -14.53
C LEU A 73 -3.38 -46.23 -15.18
N PRO A 74 -3.87 -45.64 -16.29
CA PRO A 74 -3.22 -44.49 -16.90
C PRO A 74 -3.20 -43.32 -15.89
N GLN A 75 -2.01 -42.82 -15.57
CA GLN A 75 -1.81 -41.66 -14.69
C GLN A 75 -2.06 -40.32 -15.40
N THR A 76 -2.30 -40.34 -16.72
CA THR A 76 -2.55 -39.13 -17.51
C THR A 76 -3.93 -38.58 -17.18
N VAL A 77 -3.94 -37.48 -16.43
CA VAL A 77 -5.13 -36.66 -16.20
C VAL A 77 -5.24 -35.65 -17.35
N VAL A 78 -6.43 -35.50 -17.92
CA VAL A 78 -6.70 -34.60 -19.05
C VAL A 78 -7.91 -33.74 -18.67
N LEU A 79 -7.94 -32.49 -19.14
CA LEU A 79 -9.04 -31.53 -18.89
C LEU A 79 -9.26 -31.16 -17.41
N CYS A 80 -8.23 -31.26 -16.57
CA CYS A 80 -8.27 -30.83 -15.16
C CYS A 80 -7.41 -29.60 -14.85
N GLU A 81 -6.89 -28.94 -15.89
CA GLU A 81 -6.21 -27.64 -15.81
C GLU A 81 -7.18 -26.49 -15.46
N LEU A 82 -6.64 -25.37 -14.92
CA LEU A 82 -7.44 -24.21 -14.49
C LEU A 82 -8.38 -23.65 -15.56
N ARG A 83 -7.99 -23.68 -16.84
CA ARG A 83 -8.84 -23.22 -17.96
C ARG A 83 -10.15 -24.02 -18.13
N HIS A 84 -10.26 -25.17 -17.47
CA HIS A 84 -11.44 -26.04 -17.48
C HIS A 84 -12.24 -25.96 -16.17
N ALA A 85 -11.69 -25.32 -15.13
CA ALA A 85 -12.48 -24.93 -13.97
C ALA A 85 -13.48 -23.86 -14.40
N ALA A 86 -14.73 -23.98 -13.94
CA ALA A 86 -15.93 -23.34 -14.48
C ALA A 86 -15.72 -21.96 -15.13
N PHE A 87 -16.22 -21.85 -16.37
CA PHE A 87 -16.36 -20.63 -17.19
C PHE A 87 -17.10 -19.46 -16.49
N GLU A 88 -17.60 -19.69 -15.27
CA GLU A 88 -18.35 -18.75 -14.43
C GLU A 88 -17.45 -17.88 -13.52
N ALA A 89 -16.18 -18.25 -13.31
CA ALA A 89 -15.25 -17.45 -12.50
C ALA A 89 -14.58 -16.29 -13.26
N SER A 90 -14.72 -16.25 -14.59
CA SER A 90 -14.46 -15.05 -15.38
C SER A 90 -15.65 -14.08 -15.22
N THR A 91 -15.85 -13.55 -14.02
CA THR A 91 -16.54 -12.27 -13.90
C THR A 91 -15.75 -11.27 -14.74
N PRO A 92 -16.31 -10.76 -15.84
CA PRO A 92 -15.71 -9.63 -16.50
C PRO A 92 -15.84 -8.49 -15.49
N THR A 93 -14.73 -8.01 -14.94
CA THR A 93 -14.62 -6.58 -14.66
C THR A 93 -14.57 -5.88 -16.02
N GLY A 94 -15.69 -5.93 -16.75
CA GLY A 94 -15.94 -5.15 -17.94
C GLY A 94 -15.96 -3.67 -17.58
N PRO A 95 -15.86 -2.77 -18.57
CA PRO A 95 -15.41 -1.42 -18.33
C PRO A 95 -16.51 -0.57 -17.68
N SER A 96 -16.07 0.34 -16.80
CA SER A 96 -16.73 1.55 -16.29
C SER A 96 -17.43 1.43 -14.92
N ASP A 97 -16.84 2.13 -13.94
CA ASP A 97 -17.44 2.63 -12.68
C ASP A 97 -17.55 1.74 -11.43
N SER A 98 -17.04 0.52 -11.41
CA SER A 98 -16.78 -0.19 -10.15
C SER A 98 -15.32 -0.64 -10.04
N GLY A 99 -14.40 0.32 -10.13
CA GLY A 99 -13.10 0.10 -9.51
C GLY A 99 -13.36 -0.37 -8.08
N LEU A 100 -12.66 -1.42 -7.60
CA LEU A 100 -12.36 -1.47 -6.18
C LEU A 100 -11.81 -0.08 -5.88
N VAL A 101 -12.64 0.81 -5.33
CA VAL A 101 -12.20 2.14 -4.95
C VAL A 101 -11.17 1.83 -3.89
N SER A 102 -9.93 1.94 -4.31
CA SER A 102 -8.76 1.52 -3.58
C SER A 102 -8.77 2.25 -2.26
N LYS A 103 -9.34 1.58 -1.24
CA LYS A 103 -9.72 2.25 0.01
C LYS A 103 -8.47 2.85 0.65
N TRP A 104 -7.31 2.20 0.46
CA TRP A 104 -6.01 2.59 0.97
C TRP A 104 -5.46 3.92 0.42
N ARG A 105 -5.90 4.40 -0.75
CA ARG A 105 -5.44 5.70 -1.27
C ARG A 105 -5.95 6.85 -0.40
N PRO A 106 -5.08 7.73 0.11
CA PRO A 106 -5.53 8.92 0.83
C PRO A 106 -6.34 9.81 -0.11
N LYS A 107 -7.60 10.12 0.26
CA LYS A 107 -8.49 10.96 -0.58
C LYS A 107 -7.94 12.37 -0.78
N ASP A 108 -7.37 12.96 0.27
CA ASP A 108 -6.74 14.28 0.24
C ASP A 108 -5.44 14.28 1.05
N ARG A 109 -4.31 14.60 0.41
CA ARG A 109 -3.04 14.82 1.10
C ARG A 109 -3.11 16.16 1.82
N MET A 110 -3.27 16.12 3.13
CA MET A 110 -3.34 17.31 3.98
C MET A 110 -1.94 17.78 4.38
N LYS A 111 -1.79 19.08 4.58
CA LYS A 111 -0.56 19.68 5.08
C LYS A 111 -0.88 20.75 6.11
N THR A 112 -0.10 20.79 7.18
CA THR A 112 -0.12 21.90 8.12
C THR A 112 0.80 23.00 7.62
N GLY A 113 0.22 24.15 7.25
CA GLY A 113 0.92 25.26 6.61
C GLY A 113 1.36 26.37 7.55
N CYS A 114 0.67 26.50 8.68
CA CYS A 114 0.91 27.56 9.65
C CYS A 114 0.79 27.04 11.09
N VAL A 115 1.67 27.54 11.96
CA VAL A 115 1.71 27.22 13.38
C VAL A 115 1.59 28.52 14.19
N ALA A 116 0.61 28.59 15.08
CA ALA A 116 0.38 29.66 16.04
C ALA A 116 0.73 29.16 17.44
N LEU A 117 1.75 29.76 18.06
CA LEU A 117 2.18 29.45 19.42
C LEU A 117 1.76 30.60 20.33
N VAL A 118 0.93 30.29 21.32
CA VAL A 118 0.42 31.23 22.34
C VAL A 118 0.92 30.75 23.69
N LEU A 119 1.80 31.53 24.32
CA LEU A 119 2.39 31.22 25.61
C LEU A 119 1.88 32.21 26.65
N CYS A 120 1.20 31.72 27.70
CA CYS A 120 0.68 32.53 28.80
C CYS A 120 1.34 32.07 30.11
N LEU A 121 2.51 32.62 30.43
CA LEU A 121 3.40 32.12 31.48
C LEU A 121 3.58 33.09 32.66
N ASN A 122 3.51 34.40 32.41
CA ASN A 122 3.68 35.46 33.42
C ASN A 122 4.75 35.13 34.49
N ILE A 123 5.98 34.93 34.03
CA ILE A 123 7.07 34.35 34.83
C ILE A 123 7.26 35.14 36.13
N SER A 124 7.31 34.42 37.26
CA SER A 124 7.40 34.91 38.66
C SER A 124 6.07 35.27 39.33
N VAL A 125 4.94 35.20 38.62
CA VAL A 125 3.62 35.43 39.20
C VAL A 125 2.75 34.20 38.98
N ASP A 126 2.52 33.46 40.05
CA ASP A 126 1.71 32.24 40.00
C ASP A 126 0.21 32.60 39.95
N PRO A 127 -0.59 31.87 39.15
CA PRO A 127 -2.04 32.08 39.12
C PRO A 127 -2.69 31.64 40.45
N PRO A 128 -3.85 32.23 40.81
CA PRO A 128 -4.46 32.09 42.14
C PRO A 128 -4.95 30.67 42.47
N ASP A 129 -5.12 29.81 41.47
CA ASP A 129 -5.67 28.46 41.58
C ASP A 129 -4.60 27.35 41.54
N VAL A 130 -3.31 27.72 41.50
CA VAL A 130 -2.18 26.78 41.52
C VAL A 130 -1.36 26.99 42.79
N ILE A 131 -1.35 25.99 43.66
CA ILE A 131 -0.45 25.93 44.82
C ILE A 131 0.79 25.16 44.37
N LYS A 132 1.96 25.81 44.35
CA LYS A 132 3.23 25.16 44.03
C LYS A 132 3.85 24.50 45.26
N ILE A 133 4.24 23.23 45.12
CA ILE A 133 5.08 22.53 46.09
C ILE A 133 6.55 22.98 46.02
N SER A 134 7.37 22.65 47.02
CA SER A 134 8.82 22.91 47.00
C SER A 134 9.59 21.62 47.32
N PRO A 135 10.47 21.13 46.42
CA PRO A 135 10.74 21.64 45.07
C PRO A 135 9.58 21.36 44.09
N CYS A 136 9.43 22.17 43.05
CA CYS A 136 8.44 21.96 41.98
C CYS A 136 9.07 21.90 40.59
N ALA A 137 8.33 21.28 39.65
CA ALA A 137 8.56 21.37 38.21
C ALA A 137 8.54 22.83 37.76
N ARG A 138 9.61 23.27 37.09
CA ARG A 138 9.78 24.68 36.65
C ARG A 138 10.30 24.84 35.23
N MET A 139 11.00 23.83 34.70
CA MET A 139 11.58 23.97 33.36
C MET A 139 10.47 24.06 32.32
N GLU A 140 10.61 25.01 31.39
CA GLU A 140 9.75 25.13 30.21
C GLU A 140 10.60 25.19 28.96
N CYS A 141 10.24 24.37 27.97
CA CYS A 141 10.98 24.19 26.73
C CYS A 141 12.48 23.94 26.96
N TRP A 142 12.77 23.18 28.03
CA TRP A 142 14.11 22.85 28.53
C TRP A 142 14.94 24.05 29.01
N ILE A 143 14.30 25.13 29.44
CA ILE A 143 14.91 26.32 30.03
C ILE A 143 14.37 26.47 31.45
N ASP A 144 15.25 26.77 32.41
CA ASP A 144 14.81 27.26 33.72
C ASP A 144 14.41 28.74 33.59
N PRO A 145 13.12 29.08 33.73
CA PRO A 145 12.66 30.46 33.58
C PRO A 145 13.24 31.41 34.64
N PHE A 146 13.73 30.88 35.78
CA PHE A 146 14.31 31.67 36.86
C PHE A 146 15.83 31.84 36.74
N SER A 147 16.48 31.19 35.77
CA SER A 147 17.92 31.33 35.54
C SER A 147 18.28 32.62 34.80
N MET A 148 17.30 33.40 34.34
CA MET A 148 17.49 34.66 33.63
C MET A 148 16.34 35.63 33.91
N ALA A 149 16.45 36.88 33.45
CA ALA A 149 15.39 37.88 33.63
C ALA A 149 14.07 37.43 32.96
N PRO A 150 12.89 37.65 33.59
CA PRO A 150 11.60 37.11 33.12
C PRO A 150 11.31 37.35 31.64
N GLN A 151 11.50 38.57 31.15
CA GLN A 151 11.26 38.90 29.74
C GLN A 151 12.18 38.10 28.79
N LYS A 152 13.46 37.96 29.14
CA LYS A 152 14.43 37.20 28.35
C LYS A 152 14.15 35.70 28.41
N ALA A 153 13.69 35.20 29.56
CA ALA A 153 13.25 33.81 29.72
C ALA A 153 12.08 33.52 28.78
N LEU A 154 11.04 34.36 28.79
CA LEU A 154 9.86 34.22 27.95
C LEU A 154 10.19 34.24 26.45
N GLU A 155 11.05 35.16 26.01
CA GLU A 155 11.54 35.21 24.62
C GLU A 155 12.33 33.95 24.23
N THR A 156 13.16 33.43 25.15
CA THR A 156 13.98 32.23 24.91
C THR A 156 13.11 30.97 24.85
N ILE A 157 12.12 30.85 25.74
CA ILE A 157 11.13 29.76 25.73
C ILE A 157 10.34 29.77 24.41
N GLY A 158 9.82 30.94 24.01
CA GLY A 158 9.11 31.09 22.75
C GLY A 158 9.94 30.74 21.51
N LYS A 159 11.22 31.15 21.50
CA LYS A 159 12.17 30.75 20.45
C LYS A 159 12.40 29.24 20.45
N ASN A 160 12.66 28.64 21.60
CA ASN A 160 12.92 27.21 21.69
C ASN A 160 11.71 26.38 21.24
N LEU A 161 10.50 26.75 21.65
CA LEU A 161 9.28 26.05 21.24
C LEU A 161 9.07 26.12 19.72
N ARG A 162 9.30 27.29 19.12
CA ARG A 162 9.30 27.44 17.65
C ARG A 162 10.30 26.48 17.02
N ASP A 163 11.55 26.51 17.48
CA ASP A 163 12.63 25.68 16.94
C ASP A 163 12.34 24.18 17.12
N GLN A 164 11.60 23.78 18.16
CA GLN A 164 11.15 22.41 18.37
C GLN A 164 10.06 21.98 17.35
N TYR A 165 9.06 22.82 17.09
CA TYR A 165 8.04 22.56 16.07
C TYR A 165 8.59 22.58 14.64
N GLU A 166 9.50 23.51 14.33
CA GLU A 166 10.14 23.62 13.01
C GLU A 166 10.95 22.36 12.64
N ARG A 167 11.43 21.59 13.62
CA ARG A 167 12.06 20.28 13.35
C ARG A 167 11.09 19.28 12.72
N TRP A 168 9.83 19.28 13.15
CA TRP A 168 8.80 18.36 12.64
C TRP A 168 8.15 18.86 11.34
N GLN A 169 8.04 20.18 11.18
CA GLN A 169 7.51 20.79 9.96
C GLN A 169 8.30 22.05 9.57
N PRO A 170 9.46 21.91 8.90
CA PRO A 170 10.35 23.03 8.61
C PRO A 170 9.79 23.99 7.54
N LYS A 171 8.76 23.56 6.80
CA LYS A 171 8.13 24.38 5.75
C LYS A 171 6.91 25.16 6.24
N ALA A 172 6.45 24.94 7.48
CA ALA A 172 5.33 25.70 8.02
C ALA A 172 5.79 27.05 8.54
N ARG A 173 4.93 28.05 8.40
CA ARG A 173 5.17 29.37 8.98
C ARG A 173 4.80 29.36 10.45
N CYS A 174 5.79 29.46 11.33
CA CYS A 174 5.58 29.54 12.77
C CYS A 174 5.51 30.99 13.26
N LYS A 175 4.53 31.30 14.11
CA LYS A 175 4.35 32.59 14.76
C LYS A 175 4.17 32.39 16.26
N VAL A 176 4.79 33.26 17.05
CA VAL A 176 4.79 33.19 18.51
C VAL A 176 4.22 34.48 19.06
N GLU A 177 3.26 34.35 19.97
CA GLU A 177 2.73 35.44 20.78
C GLU A 177 2.98 35.09 22.26
N LEU A 178 3.57 36.04 22.99
CA LEU A 178 4.08 35.87 24.35
C LEU A 178 3.25 36.73 25.30
N ASP A 179 2.66 36.12 26.32
CA ASP A 179 1.68 36.70 27.24
C ASP A 179 0.64 37.62 26.54
N PRO A 180 -0.07 37.15 25.50
CA PRO A 180 -0.83 38.04 24.64
C PRO A 180 -2.18 38.47 25.22
N THR A 181 -2.71 39.52 24.62
CA THR A 181 -4.10 39.97 24.75
C THR A 181 -5.04 39.25 23.78
N VAL A 182 -6.35 39.32 24.05
CA VAL A 182 -7.40 38.75 23.17
C VAL A 182 -7.29 39.28 21.73
N ASP A 183 -7.03 40.58 21.55
CA ASP A 183 -6.90 41.21 20.23
C ASP A 183 -5.69 40.69 19.44
N GLU A 184 -4.58 40.42 20.13
CA GLU A 184 -3.37 39.85 19.52
C GLU A 184 -3.60 38.41 19.09
N VAL A 185 -4.24 37.58 19.92
CA VAL A 185 -4.62 36.21 19.57
C VAL A 185 -5.61 36.19 18.41
N LYS A 186 -6.59 37.08 18.39
CA LYS A 186 -7.52 37.24 17.26
C LYS A 186 -6.80 37.58 15.97
N LYS A 187 -5.86 38.54 16.01
CA LYS A 187 -5.05 38.94 14.85
C LYS A 187 -4.15 37.79 14.38
N LEU A 188 -3.54 37.04 15.30
CA LEU A 188 -2.73 35.87 15.02
C LEU A 188 -3.55 34.81 14.27
N CYS A 189 -4.66 34.37 14.85
CA CYS A 189 -5.54 33.34 14.29
C CYS A 189 -6.01 33.69 12.87
N ASN A 190 -6.56 34.90 12.70
CA ASN A 190 -7.01 35.38 11.39
C ASN A 190 -5.87 35.49 10.37
N THR A 191 -4.65 35.79 10.80
CA THR A 191 -3.50 35.83 9.90
C THR A 191 -3.02 34.44 9.52
N CYS A 192 -3.01 33.50 10.46
CA CYS A 192 -2.65 32.11 10.19
C CYS A 192 -3.65 31.43 9.24
N ARG A 193 -4.95 31.62 9.45
CA ARG A 193 -5.98 31.11 8.53
C ARG A 193 -5.86 31.72 7.13
N ARG A 194 -5.71 33.04 7.01
CA ARG A 194 -5.51 33.69 5.70
C ARG A 194 -4.28 33.16 4.96
N TYR A 195 -3.22 32.82 5.69
CA TYR A 195 -2.00 32.27 5.11
C TYR A 195 -2.18 30.81 4.66
N ALA A 196 -2.74 29.96 5.52
CA ALA A 196 -2.90 28.53 5.26
C ALA A 196 -3.95 28.23 4.18
N LYS A 197 -4.94 29.11 3.97
CA LYS A 197 -6.05 28.88 3.04
C LYS A 197 -6.77 27.56 3.38
N SER A 198 -6.65 26.54 2.53
CA SER A 198 -7.17 25.19 2.71
C SER A 198 -6.23 24.25 3.48
N GLU A 199 -4.97 24.64 3.73
CA GLU A 199 -4.04 23.89 4.58
C GLU A 199 -4.47 23.97 6.06
N ARG A 200 -4.00 23.01 6.86
CA ARG A 200 -4.26 22.96 8.30
C ARG A 200 -3.49 24.06 9.03
N VAL A 201 -4.11 24.63 10.06
CA VAL A 201 -3.44 25.53 11.03
C VAL A 201 -3.29 24.79 12.36
N LEU A 202 -2.08 24.80 12.93
CA LEU A 202 -1.84 24.37 14.30
C LEU A 202 -1.95 25.56 15.25
N PHE A 203 -2.71 25.39 16.33
CA PHE A 203 -2.76 26.33 17.45
C PHE A 203 -2.27 25.63 18.71
N HIS A 204 -1.16 26.12 19.26
CA HIS A 204 -0.62 25.65 20.53
C HIS A 204 -0.87 26.70 21.59
N TYR A 205 -1.47 26.30 22.70
CA TYR A 205 -1.71 27.14 23.87
C TYR A 205 -1.08 26.51 25.09
N ASN A 206 -0.17 27.26 25.73
CA ASN A 206 0.36 26.95 27.04
C ASN A 206 -0.20 27.95 28.04
N GLY A 207 -0.92 27.45 29.05
CA GLY A 207 -1.65 28.23 30.04
C GLY A 207 -1.13 28.10 31.47
N HIS A 208 0.18 27.91 31.68
CA HIS A 208 0.72 27.67 33.03
C HIS A 208 0.73 28.91 33.96
N GLY A 209 0.76 30.12 33.40
CA GLY A 209 0.80 31.40 34.15
C GLY A 209 -0.58 32.05 34.36
N VAL A 210 -1.65 31.35 34.00
CA VAL A 210 -3.04 31.83 34.07
C VAL A 210 -3.92 30.79 34.76
N PRO A 211 -5.14 31.17 35.22
CA PRO A 211 -6.04 30.22 35.82
C PRO A 211 -6.44 29.07 34.89
N LYS A 212 -6.93 27.97 35.48
CA LYS A 212 -7.50 26.84 34.76
C LYS A 212 -8.67 27.27 33.86
N PRO A 213 -8.88 26.59 32.72
CA PRO A 213 -10.05 26.81 31.87
C PRO A 213 -11.35 26.70 32.65
N THR A 214 -12.39 27.40 32.21
CA THR A 214 -13.69 27.40 32.90
C THR A 214 -14.63 26.33 32.34
N THR A 215 -15.65 25.96 33.12
CA THR A 215 -16.74 25.07 32.66
C THR A 215 -17.59 25.70 31.57
N ASN A 216 -17.50 27.02 31.36
CA ASN A 216 -18.19 27.73 30.29
C ASN A 216 -17.44 27.65 28.96
N GLY A 217 -16.30 26.95 28.90
CA GLY A 217 -15.50 26.83 27.69
C GLY A 217 -14.68 28.09 27.41
N GLU A 218 -13.96 28.60 28.41
CA GLU A 218 -13.08 29.75 28.26
C GLU A 218 -11.63 29.39 28.62
N ILE A 219 -10.68 29.91 27.85
CA ILE A 219 -9.25 29.94 28.18
C ILE A 219 -8.86 31.34 28.64
N TRP A 220 -7.77 31.46 29.41
CA TRP A 220 -7.37 32.75 29.98
C TRP A 220 -6.18 33.35 29.25
N LEU A 221 -6.24 34.67 29.05
CA LEU A 221 -5.20 35.54 28.48
C LEU A 221 -4.96 36.74 29.41
N PHE A 222 -4.13 37.69 28.98
CA PHE A 222 -3.83 38.89 29.77
C PHE A 222 -4.50 40.15 29.21
N ASN A 223 -4.62 41.17 30.06
CA ASN A 223 -4.78 42.55 29.60
C ASN A 223 -3.41 43.20 29.35
N LYS A 224 -3.39 44.35 28.65
CA LYS A 224 -2.14 45.05 28.26
C LYS A 224 -1.23 45.43 29.43
N SER A 225 -1.78 45.55 30.64
CA SER A 225 -1.04 45.92 31.85
C SER A 225 -0.66 44.72 32.74
N TYR A 226 -1.00 43.50 32.34
CA TYR A 226 -0.78 42.26 33.10
C TYR A 226 -1.34 42.31 34.54
N THR A 227 -2.46 43.03 34.71
CA THR A 227 -3.13 43.20 36.01
C THR A 227 -4.35 42.30 36.17
N GLN A 228 -4.92 41.82 35.06
CA GLN A 228 -6.12 40.99 35.05
C GLN A 228 -5.98 39.86 34.03
N TYR A 229 -6.53 38.71 34.40
CA TYR A 229 -6.78 37.61 33.48
C TYR A 229 -8.08 37.88 32.72
N ILE A 230 -8.04 37.75 31.40
CA ILE A 230 -9.16 38.03 30.50
C ILE A 230 -9.62 36.70 29.88
N PRO A 231 -10.91 36.31 30.03
CA PRO A 231 -11.42 35.08 29.44
C PRO A 231 -11.57 35.23 27.92
N LEU A 232 -11.19 34.20 27.19
CA LEU A 232 -11.39 34.02 25.75
C LEU A 232 -12.29 32.79 25.54
N PRO A 233 -13.52 32.97 25.04
CA PRO A 233 -14.40 31.86 24.70
C PRO A 233 -13.83 30.98 23.59
N ILE A 234 -13.98 29.66 23.72
CA ILE A 234 -13.57 28.68 22.71
C ILE A 234 -14.35 28.84 21.40
N SER A 235 -15.61 29.28 21.46
CA SER A 235 -16.42 29.60 20.27
C SER A 235 -15.77 30.66 19.38
N ASP A 236 -15.16 31.68 20.00
CA ASP A 236 -14.50 32.76 19.28
C ASP A 236 -13.22 32.25 18.63
N LEU A 237 -12.42 31.46 19.36
CA LEU A 237 -11.20 30.84 18.85
C LEU A 237 -11.48 29.94 17.63
N ASP A 238 -12.49 29.06 17.71
CA ASP A 238 -12.91 28.21 16.59
C ASP A 238 -13.37 29.04 15.39
N SER A 239 -14.11 30.13 15.63
CA SER A 239 -14.60 31.01 14.55
C SER A 239 -13.46 31.71 13.76
N TRP A 240 -12.36 32.03 14.44
CA TRP A 240 -11.20 32.70 13.84
C TRP A 240 -10.30 31.73 13.08
N LEU A 241 -10.05 30.55 13.67
CA LEU A 241 -9.18 29.56 13.07
C LEU A 241 -9.88 28.72 12.02
N ARG A 242 -11.14 28.32 12.20
CA ARG A 242 -11.92 27.49 11.27
C ARG A 242 -11.23 26.16 10.90
N THR A 243 -11.94 25.31 10.17
CA THR A 243 -11.39 24.05 9.65
C THR A 243 -10.64 24.26 8.32
N PRO A 244 -9.61 23.45 8.02
CA PRO A 244 -9.03 22.39 8.86
C PRO A 244 -8.05 22.95 9.91
N SER A 245 -8.12 22.47 11.15
CA SER A 245 -7.26 22.94 12.25
C SER A 245 -6.87 21.80 13.21
N ILE A 246 -5.78 22.00 13.95
CA ILE A 246 -5.34 21.15 15.07
C ILE A 246 -4.97 22.03 16.25
N TYR A 247 -5.34 21.61 17.46
CA TYR A 247 -5.13 22.35 18.69
C TYR A 247 -4.33 21.52 19.69
N VAL A 248 -3.39 22.15 20.38
CA VAL A 248 -2.59 21.58 21.48
C VAL A 248 -2.78 22.46 22.70
N PHE A 249 -3.31 21.90 23.79
CA PHE A 249 -3.56 22.61 25.05
C PHE A 249 -2.70 22.02 26.17
N ASP A 250 -1.65 22.75 26.54
CA ASP A 250 -0.81 22.46 27.69
C ASP A 250 -1.20 23.35 28.88
N CYS A 251 -2.17 22.86 29.65
CA CYS A 251 -2.64 23.50 30.87
C CYS A 251 -3.32 22.47 31.79
N SER A 252 -3.49 22.84 33.05
CA SER A 252 -4.29 22.04 33.99
C SER A 252 -5.77 22.12 33.62
N ALA A 253 -6.51 21.04 33.87
CA ALA A 253 -7.91 20.86 33.47
C ALA A 253 -8.19 21.07 31.96
N ALA A 254 -7.24 20.76 31.09
CA ALA A 254 -7.35 20.96 29.63
C ALA A 254 -8.54 20.19 29.00
N GLY A 255 -8.99 19.10 29.62
CA GLY A 255 -10.20 18.38 29.20
C GLY A 255 -11.48 19.23 29.19
N MET A 256 -11.55 20.31 30.00
CA MET A 256 -12.68 21.25 29.92
C MET A 256 -12.75 21.95 28.55
N ILE A 257 -11.60 22.26 27.96
CA ILE A 257 -11.51 22.87 26.62
C ILE A 257 -12.02 21.88 25.57
N VAL A 258 -11.62 20.61 25.67
CA VAL A 258 -12.05 19.56 24.74
C VAL A 258 -13.57 19.39 24.79
N ASN A 259 -14.16 19.34 25.99
CA ASN A 259 -15.61 19.25 26.17
C ASN A 259 -16.34 20.42 25.50
N ALA A 260 -15.86 21.65 25.72
CA ALA A 260 -16.44 22.84 25.08
C ALA A 260 -16.37 22.80 23.55
N PHE A 261 -15.27 22.29 22.98
CA PHE A 261 -15.17 22.09 21.52
C PHE A 261 -16.17 21.03 21.04
N ILE A 262 -16.31 19.90 21.74
CA ILE A 262 -17.25 18.84 21.35
C ILE A 262 -18.69 19.37 21.36
N GLU A 263 -19.09 20.09 22.42
CA GLU A 263 -20.41 20.74 22.50
C GLU A 263 -20.66 21.72 21.33
N LEU A 264 -19.64 22.48 20.93
CA LEU A 264 -19.70 23.39 19.79
C LEU A 264 -19.86 22.64 18.45
N LEU A 265 -19.15 21.50 18.31
CA LEU A 265 -19.23 20.66 17.12
C LEU A 265 -20.63 20.04 16.98
N ASP A 266 -21.19 19.51 18.08
CA ASP A 266 -22.51 18.89 18.12
C ASP A 266 -23.64 19.91 17.90
N SER A 267 -23.50 21.11 18.48
CA SER A 267 -24.45 22.22 18.28
C SER A 267 -24.42 22.78 16.85
N GLY A 268 -23.28 22.64 16.16
CA GLY A 268 -23.09 23.09 14.77
C GLY A 268 -23.63 22.12 13.71
N THR A 269 -23.99 20.90 14.08
CA THR A 269 -24.52 19.85 13.17
C THR A 269 -26.03 19.94 12.93
N SER A 270 -26.50 21.10 12.47
CA SER A 270 -27.84 21.21 11.84
C SER A 270 -27.73 21.22 10.30
N ASN A 271 -28.37 20.21 9.68
CA ASN A 271 -28.88 20.16 8.29
C ASN A 271 -28.02 19.76 7.07
N TYR A 272 -26.77 19.29 7.18
CA TYR A 272 -26.12 18.62 6.03
C TYR A 272 -25.30 17.38 6.43
N PRO A 273 -25.72 16.16 6.03
CA PRO A 273 -24.91 14.96 6.18
C PRO A 273 -23.76 15.03 5.15
N GLY A 274 -22.57 15.45 5.58
CA GLY A 274 -21.38 15.44 4.70
C GLY A 274 -20.25 16.41 5.04
N SER A 275 -20.42 17.37 5.94
CA SER A 275 -19.33 18.28 6.36
C SER A 275 -18.91 17.99 7.81
N ALA A 276 -18.21 16.87 8.03
CA ALA A 276 -17.54 16.65 9.30
C ALA A 276 -16.44 17.71 9.44
N ARG A 277 -16.56 18.60 10.42
CA ARG A 277 -15.54 19.62 10.71
C ARG A 277 -14.20 18.91 10.97
N ASP A 278 -13.19 19.18 10.15
CA ASP A 278 -11.85 18.63 10.33
C ASP A 278 -11.09 19.39 11.45
N CYS A 279 -11.50 19.10 12.68
CA CYS A 279 -10.93 19.60 13.92
C CYS A 279 -10.24 18.45 14.68
N ILE A 280 -9.01 18.69 15.11
CA ILE A 280 -8.20 17.74 15.89
C ILE A 280 -7.77 18.44 17.18
N LEU A 281 -7.91 17.78 18.33
CA LEU A 281 -7.56 18.35 19.64
C LEU A 281 -6.60 17.41 20.37
N LEU A 282 -5.60 17.97 21.04
CA LEU A 282 -4.70 17.30 21.95
C LEU A 282 -4.64 18.13 23.24
N ALA A 283 -5.01 17.53 24.36
CA ALA A 283 -5.07 18.17 25.67
C ALA A 283 -4.24 17.40 26.69
N ALA A 284 -3.53 18.13 27.54
CA ALA A 284 -2.56 17.56 28.47
C ALA A 284 -3.17 16.66 29.55
N CYS A 285 -4.41 16.92 29.97
CA CYS A 285 -5.04 16.23 31.09
C CYS A 285 -6.57 16.25 30.99
N GLU A 286 -7.24 15.41 31.79
CA GLU A 286 -8.70 15.42 31.92
C GLU A 286 -9.21 16.68 32.65
N ALA A 287 -10.52 16.93 32.57
CA ALA A 287 -11.15 18.14 33.09
C ALA A 287 -11.01 18.34 34.62
N HIS A 288 -10.76 17.26 35.38
CA HIS A 288 -10.63 17.30 36.83
C HIS A 288 -9.17 17.21 37.31
N GLU A 289 -8.23 16.94 36.40
CA GLU A 289 -6.83 16.71 36.71
C GLU A 289 -6.02 18.02 36.72
N THR A 290 -4.86 17.98 37.37
CA THR A 290 -3.89 19.07 37.40
C THR A 290 -2.55 18.54 36.93
N LEU A 291 -1.77 19.36 36.24
CA LEU A 291 -0.47 18.94 35.70
C LEU A 291 0.50 18.50 36.81
N PRO A 292 1.43 17.58 36.50
CA PRO A 292 2.43 17.13 37.46
C PRO A 292 3.28 18.29 37.99
N GLN A 293 3.48 18.32 39.31
CA GLN A 293 4.33 19.32 39.97
C GLN A 293 5.67 18.78 40.48
N SER A 294 5.90 17.47 40.40
CA SER A 294 7.14 16.83 40.86
C SER A 294 8.36 17.39 40.12
N ALA A 295 9.42 17.73 40.84
CA ALA A 295 10.63 18.34 40.29
C ALA A 295 11.43 17.42 39.35
N GLU A 296 11.08 16.13 39.27
CA GLU A 296 11.64 15.19 38.28
C GLU A 296 11.18 15.51 36.84
N PHE A 297 10.06 16.22 36.70
CA PHE A 297 9.47 16.62 35.44
C PHE A 297 9.73 18.10 35.12
N PRO A 298 9.80 18.49 33.84
CA PRO A 298 9.59 19.88 33.47
C PRO A 298 8.14 20.30 33.73
N ALA A 299 7.85 21.60 33.80
CA ALA A 299 6.49 22.09 33.92
C ALA A 299 5.67 21.77 32.65
N ASP A 300 6.32 21.80 31.48
CA ASP A 300 5.71 21.53 30.17
C ASP A 300 5.84 20.06 29.72
N VAL A 301 5.49 19.10 30.61
CA VAL A 301 5.60 17.66 30.33
C VAL A 301 4.92 17.28 29.02
N PHE A 302 3.70 17.76 28.80
CA PHE A 302 2.91 17.42 27.63
C PHE A 302 3.55 17.96 26.36
N THR A 303 3.87 19.26 26.33
CA THR A 303 4.59 19.88 25.21
C THR A 303 5.92 19.19 24.94
N SER A 304 6.72 18.96 25.97
CA SER A 304 8.02 18.30 25.86
C SER A 304 7.92 16.86 25.33
N CYS A 305 6.87 16.11 25.68
CA CYS A 305 6.57 14.81 25.06
C CYS A 305 6.27 14.98 23.56
N LEU A 306 5.39 15.92 23.20
CA LEU A 306 4.93 16.13 21.84
C LEU A 306 6.02 16.68 20.90
N THR A 307 6.93 17.51 21.39
CA THR A 307 7.89 18.23 20.54
C THR A 307 9.31 17.71 20.67
N THR A 308 9.66 17.08 21.79
CA THR A 308 11.00 16.54 22.09
C THR A 308 10.96 15.13 22.71
N PRO A 309 10.28 14.17 22.07
CA PRO A 309 9.94 12.87 22.67
C PRO A 309 11.15 12.08 23.18
N ILE A 310 12.24 12.03 22.42
CA ILE A 310 13.43 11.25 22.80
C ILE A 310 14.07 11.77 24.09
N LYS A 311 14.23 13.10 24.21
CA LYS A 311 14.83 13.72 25.39
C LYS A 311 13.95 13.48 26.63
N MET A 312 12.64 13.62 26.48
CA MET A 312 11.69 13.36 27.54
C MET A 312 11.66 11.87 27.94
N ALA A 313 11.56 10.96 26.97
CA ALA A 313 11.50 9.53 27.20
C ALA A 313 12.73 9.01 27.95
N LEU A 314 13.94 9.44 27.55
CA LEU A 314 15.17 9.03 28.23
C LEU A 314 15.29 9.61 29.64
N ARG A 315 14.93 10.88 29.85
CA ARG A 315 14.95 11.49 31.18
C ARG A 315 13.99 10.79 32.14
N TRP A 316 12.78 10.50 31.66
CA TRP A 316 11.78 9.75 32.42
C TRP A 316 12.18 8.29 32.67
N PHE A 317 12.81 7.64 31.69
CA PHE A 317 13.30 6.27 31.85
C PHE A 317 14.46 6.21 32.87
N CYS A 318 15.40 7.16 32.82
CA CYS A 318 16.52 7.21 33.75
C CYS A 318 16.07 7.32 35.20
N THR A 319 15.06 8.11 35.53
CA THR A 319 14.60 8.26 36.93
C THR A 319 13.89 7.02 37.48
N ARG A 320 13.44 6.11 36.61
CA ARG A 320 12.63 4.93 36.98
C ARG A 320 13.34 3.60 36.76
N SER A 321 14.47 3.61 36.07
CA SER A 321 15.25 2.41 35.76
C SER A 321 16.31 2.13 36.83
N LEU A 322 16.90 0.93 36.76
CA LEU A 322 18.03 0.54 37.60
C LEU A 322 19.29 1.38 37.32
N LEU A 323 19.30 2.16 36.24
CA LEU A 323 20.43 3.00 35.85
C LEU A 323 20.50 4.33 36.61
N HIS A 324 19.46 4.72 37.35
CA HIS A 324 19.34 6.05 37.98
C HIS A 324 20.52 6.43 38.90
N GLU A 325 21.12 5.45 39.60
CA GLU A 325 22.28 5.70 40.48
C GLU A 325 23.60 5.76 39.71
N SER A 326 23.66 5.12 38.54
CA SER A 326 24.89 4.92 37.77
C SER A 326 25.09 5.91 36.63
N LEU A 327 24.02 6.56 36.15
CA LEU A 327 24.03 7.38 34.94
C LEU A 327 23.62 8.81 35.24
N ASP A 328 24.53 9.76 34.97
CA ASP A 328 24.22 11.18 35.08
C ASP A 328 23.25 11.61 33.97
N CYS A 329 22.08 12.13 34.36
CA CYS A 329 21.06 12.65 33.44
C CYS A 329 21.58 13.78 32.53
N SER A 330 22.69 14.44 32.87
CA SER A 330 23.34 15.43 32.00
C SER A 330 23.91 14.83 30.72
N LEU A 331 24.22 13.52 30.70
CA LEU A 331 24.70 12.81 29.52
C LEU A 331 23.64 12.72 28.42
N ILE A 332 22.35 12.75 28.77
CA ILE A 332 21.23 12.71 27.79
C ILE A 332 21.28 13.93 26.86
N ASP A 333 21.76 15.08 27.35
CA ASP A 333 21.92 16.28 26.53
C ASP A 333 23.15 16.21 25.60
N LYS A 334 24.03 15.21 25.80
CA LYS A 334 25.29 15.00 25.08
C LYS A 334 25.26 13.77 24.17
N ILE A 335 24.08 13.17 23.92
CA ILE A 335 23.96 12.00 23.04
C ILE A 335 24.54 12.33 21.66
N PRO A 336 25.52 11.55 21.17
CA PRO A 336 26.18 11.83 19.90
C PRO A 336 25.22 11.62 18.72
N GLY A 337 25.38 12.47 17.70
CA GLY A 337 24.71 12.31 16.42
C GLY A 337 23.58 13.29 16.14
N ARG A 338 22.78 12.95 15.13
CA ARG A 338 21.65 13.77 14.65
C ARG A 338 20.43 12.88 14.46
N GLN A 339 19.24 13.40 14.77
CA GLN A 339 17.97 12.65 14.69
C GLN A 339 17.67 12.08 13.29
N ASN A 340 18.19 12.71 12.23
CA ASN A 340 17.99 12.27 10.84
C ASN A 340 19.03 11.23 10.39
N ASP A 341 20.13 11.07 11.13
CA ASP A 341 21.20 10.13 10.79
C ASP A 341 21.09 8.85 11.60
N ARG A 342 20.44 7.84 11.00
CA ARG A 342 20.18 6.53 11.60
C ARG A 342 21.43 5.72 11.92
N LYS A 343 22.61 6.14 11.44
CA LYS A 343 23.88 5.50 11.79
C LYS A 343 24.47 6.03 13.10
N THR A 344 23.87 7.09 13.65
CA THR A 344 24.26 7.66 14.94
C THR A 344 23.31 7.21 16.03
N LEU A 345 23.78 7.14 17.27
CA LEU A 345 22.99 6.72 18.43
C LEU A 345 21.66 7.49 18.55
N LEU A 346 21.70 8.83 18.45
CA LEU A 346 20.49 9.66 18.52
C LEU A 346 19.51 9.39 17.37
N GLY A 347 20.02 9.19 16.16
CA GLY A 347 19.17 8.93 14.99
C GLY A 347 18.61 7.52 14.95
N GLU A 348 19.35 6.51 15.42
CA GLU A 348 18.84 5.15 15.59
C GLU A 348 17.73 5.13 16.64
N LEU A 349 17.94 5.74 17.80
CA LEU A 349 16.93 5.78 18.86
C LEU A 349 15.64 6.49 18.42
N ASN A 350 15.78 7.63 17.71
CA ASN A 350 14.63 8.32 17.13
C ASN A 350 13.87 7.47 16.10
N TRP A 351 14.60 6.64 15.35
CA TRP A 351 14.01 5.74 14.36
C TRP A 351 13.32 4.55 15.01
N ILE A 352 13.90 3.94 16.06
CA ILE A 352 13.25 2.91 16.88
C ILE A 352 11.98 3.45 17.52
N PHE A 353 12.04 4.65 18.12
CA PHE A 353 10.86 5.31 18.72
C PHE A 353 9.74 5.48 17.69
N THR A 354 10.09 5.93 16.48
CA THR A 354 9.12 6.09 15.38
C THR A 354 8.51 4.73 15.00
N ALA A 355 9.31 3.66 14.93
CA ALA A 355 8.82 2.32 14.61
C ALA A 355 7.89 1.77 15.69
N VAL A 356 8.26 1.91 16.98
CA VAL A 356 7.44 1.47 18.11
C VAL A 356 6.10 2.20 18.14
N THR A 357 6.11 3.53 18.11
CA THR A 357 4.88 4.33 18.21
C THR A 357 3.94 4.14 17.02
N ASP A 358 4.49 4.00 15.80
CA ASP A 358 3.68 3.71 14.60
C ASP A 358 3.08 2.29 14.64
N THR A 359 3.82 1.34 15.23
CA THR A 359 3.34 -0.04 15.45
C THR A 359 2.21 -0.09 16.47
N ILE A 360 2.37 0.57 17.62
CA ILE A 360 1.30 0.65 18.64
C ILE A 360 0.04 1.25 18.01
N ALA A 361 0.18 2.37 17.29
CA ALA A 361 -0.95 3.03 16.65
C ALA A 361 -1.68 2.13 15.64
N TRP A 362 -0.94 1.41 14.80
CA TRP A 362 -1.55 0.55 13.78
C TRP A 362 -2.30 -0.64 14.38
N ASN A 363 -1.79 -1.22 15.47
CA ASN A 363 -2.41 -2.38 16.12
C ASN A 363 -3.61 -2.02 17.00
N VAL A 364 -3.64 -0.81 17.54
CA VAL A 364 -4.70 -0.36 18.46
C VAL A 364 -5.83 0.39 17.73
N LEU A 365 -5.52 1.15 16.68
CA LEU A 365 -6.49 2.04 16.04
C LEU A 365 -7.24 1.36 14.88
N PRO A 366 -8.52 1.72 14.66
CA PRO A 366 -9.22 1.38 13.42
C PRO A 366 -8.48 1.95 12.20
N HIS A 367 -8.46 1.21 11.08
CA HIS A 367 -7.69 1.57 9.88
C HIS A 367 -7.97 2.98 9.35
N GLU A 368 -9.23 3.43 9.35
CA GLU A 368 -9.59 4.78 8.90
C GLU A 368 -9.02 5.88 9.81
N LEU A 369 -9.07 5.66 11.13
CA LEU A 369 -8.53 6.60 12.11
C LEU A 369 -7.00 6.64 12.04
N PHE A 370 -6.35 5.48 11.93
CA PHE A 370 -4.91 5.38 11.73
C PHE A 370 -4.46 6.15 10.48
N ARG A 371 -5.13 5.95 9.35
CA ARG A 371 -4.79 6.63 8.10
C ARG A 371 -4.97 8.15 8.20
N ARG A 372 -6.05 8.61 8.83
CA ARG A 372 -6.31 10.04 9.08
C ARG A 372 -5.20 10.68 9.93
N LEU A 373 -4.82 10.04 11.04
CA LEU A 373 -3.93 10.67 12.03
C LEU A 373 -2.44 10.40 11.76
N PHE A 374 -2.07 9.22 11.25
CA PHE A 374 -0.68 8.78 11.10
C PHE A 374 -0.15 8.78 9.67
N ARG A 375 -1.00 9.03 8.65
CA ARG A 375 -0.58 9.02 7.23
C ARG A 375 -0.95 10.27 6.43
N GLN A 376 -1.99 11.00 6.81
CA GLN A 376 -2.52 12.11 6.00
C GLN A 376 -1.64 13.38 6.03
N ASP A 377 -1.14 13.78 7.20
CA ASP A 377 -0.32 14.99 7.43
C ASP A 377 0.89 14.63 8.30
N LEU A 378 2.09 14.99 7.85
CA LEU A 378 3.36 14.67 8.52
C LEU A 378 3.45 15.25 9.94
N LEU A 379 2.92 16.46 10.17
CA LEU A 379 2.99 17.08 11.50
C LEU A 379 2.00 16.41 12.45
N VAL A 380 0.77 16.16 11.99
CA VAL A 380 -0.26 15.44 12.77
C VAL A 380 0.24 14.04 13.13
N ALA A 381 0.79 13.30 12.16
CA ALA A 381 1.36 11.98 12.42
C ALA A 381 2.49 12.03 13.45
N SER A 382 3.29 13.09 13.45
CA SER A 382 4.34 13.27 14.44
C SER A 382 3.79 13.57 15.82
N LEU A 383 2.82 14.48 15.92
CA LEU A 383 2.18 14.80 17.19
C LEU A 383 1.46 13.60 17.79
N PHE A 384 0.76 12.80 16.99
CA PHE A 384 0.06 11.61 17.50
C PHE A 384 0.99 10.47 17.90
N ARG A 385 2.09 10.22 17.17
CA ARG A 385 3.14 9.30 17.63
C ARG A 385 3.69 9.73 18.99
N ASN A 386 3.98 11.01 19.12
CA ASN A 386 4.54 11.58 20.34
C ASN A 386 3.49 11.69 21.47
N PHE A 387 2.21 11.78 21.13
CA PHE A 387 1.09 11.75 22.07
C PHE A 387 0.97 10.38 22.75
N LEU A 388 1.31 9.28 22.07
CA LEU A 388 1.34 7.96 22.72
C LEU A 388 2.38 7.91 23.85
N LEU A 389 3.51 8.60 23.68
CA LEU A 389 4.50 8.77 24.75
C LEU A 389 3.95 9.64 25.87
N ALA A 390 3.25 10.73 25.54
CA ALA A 390 2.59 11.56 26.55
C ALA A 390 1.57 10.76 27.38
N ASP A 391 0.72 9.94 26.73
CA ASP A 391 -0.24 9.04 27.39
C ASP A 391 0.48 8.10 28.37
N ARG A 392 1.65 7.58 28.01
CA ARG A 392 2.45 6.72 28.88
C ARG A 392 3.09 7.45 30.06
N ILE A 393 3.79 8.56 29.80
CA ILE A 393 4.54 9.30 30.82
C ILE A 393 3.59 9.98 31.80
N MET A 394 2.58 10.68 31.31
CA MET A 394 1.70 11.49 32.15
C MET A 394 0.85 10.61 33.07
N ARG A 395 0.44 9.41 32.64
CA ARG A 395 -0.27 8.46 33.50
C ARG A 395 0.57 8.00 34.69
N SER A 396 1.89 7.95 34.54
CA SER A 396 2.79 7.65 35.66
C SER A 396 2.83 8.75 36.72
N ALA A 397 2.33 9.94 36.38
CA ALA A 397 2.20 11.11 37.25
C ALA A 397 0.73 11.48 37.53
N ASN A 398 -0.19 10.50 37.46
CA ASN A 398 -1.64 10.65 37.71
C ASN A 398 -2.31 11.71 36.83
N CYS A 399 -1.94 11.74 35.55
CA CYS A 399 -2.43 12.70 34.59
C CYS A 399 -2.72 12.00 33.25
N SER A 400 -3.89 12.21 32.68
CA SER A 400 -4.42 11.45 31.55
C SER A 400 -4.67 12.37 30.35
N PRO A 401 -3.76 12.39 29.36
CA PRO A 401 -3.94 13.20 28.16
C PRO A 401 -5.19 12.80 27.37
N VAL A 402 -5.87 13.78 26.78
CA VAL A 402 -7.10 13.60 26.03
C VAL A 402 -6.90 14.03 24.58
N SER A 403 -7.47 13.29 23.63
CA SER A 403 -7.45 13.65 22.21
C SER A 403 -8.86 13.65 21.60
N TYR A 404 -9.04 14.46 20.56
CA TYR A 404 -10.17 14.37 19.64
C TYR A 404 -9.66 14.25 18.20
N PRO A 405 -9.99 13.17 17.45
CA PRO A 405 -10.75 12.00 17.89
C PRO A 405 -10.09 11.25 19.06
N MET A 406 -10.91 10.59 19.88
CA MET A 406 -10.43 9.84 21.05
C MET A 406 -9.69 8.57 20.59
N LEU A 407 -8.52 8.32 21.18
CA LEU A 407 -7.77 7.07 20.98
C LEU A 407 -8.14 6.06 22.07
N PRO A 408 -8.14 4.75 21.78
CA PRO A 408 -8.10 3.71 22.80
C PRO A 408 -6.81 3.79 23.62
N PRO A 409 -6.77 3.21 24.84
CA PRO A 409 -5.59 3.23 25.69
C PRO A 409 -4.36 2.57 25.03
N THR A 410 -3.20 3.24 25.08
CA THR A 410 -1.95 2.75 24.45
C THR A 410 -0.76 2.61 25.40
N HIS A 411 -0.83 3.21 26.58
CA HIS A 411 0.27 3.26 27.56
C HIS A 411 0.81 1.91 28.06
N GLN A 412 0.02 0.84 28.02
CA GLN A 412 0.39 -0.52 28.48
C GLN A 412 0.65 -1.51 27.33
N HIS A 413 0.75 -1.03 26.09
CA HIS A 413 1.05 -1.90 24.96
C HIS A 413 2.44 -2.53 25.08
N HIS A 414 2.58 -3.84 24.88
CA HIS A 414 3.84 -4.58 25.09
C HIS A 414 5.01 -4.09 24.21
N MET A 415 4.74 -3.45 23.06
CA MET A 415 5.79 -2.78 22.27
C MET A 415 6.54 -1.67 23.04
N TRP A 416 5.99 -1.16 24.12
CA TRP A 416 6.73 -0.29 25.03
C TRP A 416 7.87 -1.02 25.76
N ASP A 417 7.74 -2.32 26.00
CA ASP A 417 8.81 -3.13 26.60
C ASP A 417 10.00 -3.23 25.64
N ALA A 418 9.73 -3.35 24.33
CA ALA A 418 10.77 -3.32 23.31
C ALA A 418 11.45 -1.95 23.19
N TRP A 419 10.71 -0.86 23.41
CA TRP A 419 11.30 0.48 23.52
C TRP A 419 12.19 0.62 24.76
N ASP A 420 11.72 0.17 25.92
CA ASP A 420 12.46 0.25 27.18
C ASP A 420 13.78 -0.51 27.09
N MET A 421 13.77 -1.72 26.52
CA MET A 421 14.98 -2.50 26.26
C MET A 421 15.95 -1.79 25.32
N ALA A 422 15.45 -1.20 24.22
CA ALA A 422 16.28 -0.44 23.29
C ALA A 422 16.87 0.83 23.94
N ALA A 423 16.10 1.52 24.77
CA ALA A 423 16.55 2.68 25.53
C ALA A 423 17.62 2.31 26.55
N GLU A 424 17.46 1.18 27.26
CA GLU A 424 18.44 0.68 28.23
C GLU A 424 19.78 0.33 27.56
N ILE A 425 19.75 -0.42 26.46
CA ILE A 425 20.95 -0.76 25.66
C ILE A 425 21.65 0.52 25.18
N CYS A 426 20.89 1.51 24.71
CA CYS A 426 21.41 2.80 24.26
C CYS A 426 22.09 3.56 25.40
N LEU A 427 21.43 3.67 26.55
CA LEU A 427 21.94 4.39 27.72
C LEU A 427 23.18 3.71 28.31
N SER A 428 23.26 2.38 28.31
CA SER A 428 24.45 1.67 28.80
C SER A 428 25.72 1.95 27.99
N GLN A 429 25.60 2.27 26.70
CA GLN A 429 26.73 2.60 25.83
C GLN A 429 27.15 4.07 25.94
N LEU A 430 26.25 4.94 26.43
CA LEU A 430 26.42 6.39 26.38
C LEU A 430 27.64 6.90 27.16
N PRO A 431 27.97 6.42 28.38
CA PRO A 431 29.16 6.88 29.10
C PRO A 431 30.45 6.66 28.30
N ALA A 432 30.64 5.46 27.75
CA ALA A 432 31.82 5.11 26.98
C ALA A 432 31.96 5.95 25.70
N LEU A 433 30.84 6.21 24.99
CA LEU A 433 30.83 7.01 23.76
C LEU A 433 31.08 8.51 24.01
N VAL A 434 30.77 9.01 25.20
CA VAL A 434 31.00 10.42 25.58
C VAL A 434 32.44 10.61 26.07
N GLU A 435 32.98 9.65 26.83
CA GLU A 435 34.35 9.69 27.35
C GLU A 435 35.41 9.44 26.27
N ASP A 436 35.15 8.49 25.37
CA ASP A 436 36.08 8.10 24.31
C ASP A 436 35.44 8.32 22.93
N HIS A 437 35.95 9.32 22.20
CA HIS A 437 35.51 9.62 20.83
C HIS A 437 35.92 8.56 19.80
N THR A 438 36.76 7.59 20.17
CA THR A 438 37.15 6.45 19.33
C THR A 438 36.29 5.21 19.58
N ALA A 439 35.45 5.20 20.61
CA ALA A 439 34.55 4.10 20.89
C ALA A 439 33.54 3.91 19.74
N GLU A 440 33.43 2.68 19.26
CA GLU A 440 32.49 2.34 18.18
C GLU A 440 31.08 2.13 18.74
N PHE A 441 30.13 2.86 18.18
CA PHE A 441 28.70 2.67 18.45
C PHE A 441 28.21 1.31 17.94
N GLN A 442 27.59 0.52 18.82
CA GLN A 442 26.98 -0.76 18.44
C GLN A 442 25.48 -0.57 18.15
N PRO A 443 25.03 -0.87 16.91
CA PRO A 443 23.61 -0.78 16.55
C PRO A 443 22.73 -1.70 17.40
N SER A 444 21.53 -1.22 17.72
CA SER A 444 20.54 -2.00 18.48
C SER A 444 20.07 -3.25 17.71
N PRO A 445 19.85 -4.39 18.41
CA PRO A 445 19.30 -5.60 17.78
C PRO A 445 17.81 -5.47 17.42
N PHE A 446 17.12 -4.41 17.86
CA PHE A 446 15.67 -4.20 17.72
C PHE A 446 15.10 -4.61 16.35
N PHE A 447 15.63 -4.05 15.26
CA PHE A 447 15.08 -4.35 13.92
C PHE A 447 15.30 -5.80 13.51
N THR A 448 16.40 -6.43 13.92
CA THR A 448 16.69 -7.84 13.61
C THR A 448 15.73 -8.77 14.35
N GLU A 449 15.46 -8.48 15.62
CA GLU A 449 14.50 -9.23 16.44
C GLU A 449 13.07 -9.10 15.90
N GLN A 450 12.65 -7.89 15.55
CA GLN A 450 11.30 -7.65 15.00
C GLN A 450 11.09 -8.29 13.63
N LEU A 451 12.10 -8.30 12.75
CA LEU A 451 12.02 -9.06 11.50
C LEU A 451 11.92 -10.58 11.74
N THR A 452 12.57 -11.08 12.79
CA THR A 452 12.51 -12.50 13.17
C THR A 452 11.14 -12.86 13.72
N ALA A 453 10.53 -11.99 14.54
CA ALA A 453 9.15 -12.16 14.98
C ALA A 453 8.15 -12.17 13.81
N PHE A 454 8.34 -11.28 12.83
CA PHE A 454 7.53 -11.26 11.61
C PHE A 454 7.67 -12.55 10.79
N GLU A 455 8.89 -13.08 10.69
CA GLU A 455 9.18 -14.35 10.02
C GLU A 455 8.48 -15.54 10.71
N VAL A 456 8.52 -15.60 12.04
CA VAL A 456 7.79 -16.61 12.82
C VAL A 456 6.28 -16.52 12.59
N TRP A 457 5.73 -15.29 12.51
CA TRP A 457 4.33 -15.10 12.19
C TRP A 457 4.00 -15.60 10.78
N LEU A 458 4.85 -15.37 9.78
CA LEU A 458 4.62 -15.83 8.40
C LEU A 458 4.55 -17.36 8.27
N ASP A 459 5.23 -18.10 9.14
CA ASP A 459 5.23 -19.57 9.11
C ASP A 459 3.89 -20.16 9.61
N HIS A 460 3.12 -19.40 10.41
CA HIS A 460 1.88 -19.88 11.05
C HIS A 460 0.66 -18.98 10.81
N GLY A 461 0.84 -17.86 10.11
CA GLY A 461 -0.16 -16.82 9.86
C GLY A 461 -1.17 -17.24 8.80
N SER A 462 -2.33 -16.60 8.81
CA SER A 462 -3.40 -16.80 7.83
C SER A 462 -4.36 -15.61 7.84
N GLU A 463 -5.20 -15.48 6.82
CA GLU A 463 -6.23 -14.42 6.73
C GLU A 463 -7.17 -14.38 7.96
N HIS A 464 -7.49 -15.54 8.54
CA HIS A 464 -8.38 -15.65 9.68
C HIS A 464 -7.74 -15.31 11.03
N LYS A 465 -6.43 -15.04 11.07
CA LYS A 465 -5.70 -14.67 12.28
C LYS A 465 -5.53 -13.16 12.34
N LYS A 466 -5.22 -12.65 13.54
CA LYS A 466 -4.87 -11.24 13.70
C LYS A 466 -3.71 -10.87 12.77
N PRO A 467 -3.75 -9.66 12.16
CA PRO A 467 -2.66 -9.17 11.32
C PRO A 467 -1.30 -9.21 12.03
N PRO A 468 -0.19 -9.29 11.26
CA PRO A 468 1.14 -9.31 11.83
C PRO A 468 1.48 -7.94 12.40
N GLU A 469 1.69 -7.91 13.71
CA GLU A 469 1.96 -6.69 14.46
C GLU A 469 3.18 -5.92 13.93
N GLN A 470 4.19 -6.64 13.43
CA GLN A 470 5.46 -6.08 12.95
C GLN A 470 5.37 -5.41 11.57
N LEU A 471 4.21 -5.43 10.89
CA LEU A 471 4.09 -4.91 9.53
C LEU A 471 4.50 -3.43 9.39
N PRO A 472 4.16 -2.50 10.31
CA PRO A 472 4.69 -1.13 10.30
C PRO A 472 6.21 -1.05 10.51
N ILE A 473 6.79 -1.98 11.29
CA ILE A 473 8.24 -2.08 11.49
C ILE A 473 8.93 -2.48 10.19
N VAL A 474 8.38 -3.46 9.45
CA VAL A 474 8.90 -3.85 8.13
C VAL A 474 8.98 -2.63 7.21
N LEU A 475 7.96 -1.77 7.20
CA LEU A 475 7.98 -0.50 6.46
C LEU A 475 9.14 0.41 6.90
N GLN A 476 9.36 0.57 8.21
CA GLN A 476 10.47 1.37 8.71
C GLN A 476 11.81 0.78 8.28
N VAL A 477 11.96 -0.56 8.29
CA VAL A 477 13.20 -1.25 7.90
C VAL A 477 13.52 -1.10 6.42
N LEU A 478 12.53 -0.96 5.52
CA LEU A 478 12.79 -0.69 4.10
C LEU A 478 13.63 0.58 3.87
N LEU A 479 13.54 1.52 4.81
CA LEU A 479 14.30 2.76 4.78
C LEU A 479 15.77 2.58 5.18
N SER A 480 16.11 1.46 5.81
CA SER A 480 17.49 1.06 6.12
C SER A 480 18.17 0.41 4.93
N GLN A 481 19.49 0.58 4.78
CA GLN A 481 20.25 -0.18 3.79
C GLN A 481 20.63 -1.58 4.28
N CYS A 482 21.00 -1.73 5.56
CA CYS A 482 21.56 -2.98 6.10
C CYS A 482 20.56 -4.16 6.09
N HIS A 483 19.29 -3.90 6.42
CA HIS A 483 18.27 -4.94 6.54
C HIS A 483 17.25 -4.92 5.39
N ARG A 484 17.47 -4.08 4.37
CA ARG A 484 16.49 -3.88 3.29
C ARG A 484 16.14 -5.16 2.56
N PHE A 485 17.16 -5.93 2.19
CA PHE A 485 16.96 -7.15 1.41
C PHE A 485 16.10 -8.16 2.18
N ARG A 486 16.44 -8.44 3.45
CA ARG A 486 15.66 -9.32 4.32
C ARG A 486 14.22 -8.82 4.47
N ALA A 487 14.02 -7.52 4.72
CA ALA A 487 12.69 -6.95 4.87
C ALA A 487 11.85 -7.05 3.59
N LEU A 488 12.43 -6.82 2.41
CA LEU A 488 11.74 -7.00 1.12
C LEU A 488 11.38 -8.46 0.87
N VAL A 489 12.26 -9.41 1.22
CA VAL A 489 11.97 -10.84 1.07
C VAL A 489 10.78 -11.25 1.96
N LEU A 490 10.79 -10.83 3.23
CA LEU A 490 9.68 -11.14 4.14
C LEU A 490 8.39 -10.42 3.73
N LEU A 491 8.47 -9.18 3.24
CA LEU A 491 7.32 -8.48 2.66
C LEU A 491 6.77 -9.25 1.45
N GLY A 492 7.64 -9.72 0.54
CA GLY A 492 7.22 -10.56 -0.59
C GLY A 492 6.48 -11.80 -0.12
N ARG A 493 7.04 -12.54 0.84
CA ARG A 493 6.38 -13.72 1.45
C ARG A 493 5.00 -13.37 2.03
N PHE A 494 4.85 -12.21 2.66
CA PHE A 494 3.57 -11.74 3.19
C PHE A 494 2.55 -11.45 2.08
N LEU A 495 2.94 -10.68 1.06
CA LEU A 495 2.08 -10.34 -0.08
C LEU A 495 1.65 -11.58 -0.87
N ASP A 496 2.45 -12.64 -0.82
CA ASP A 496 2.16 -13.92 -1.45
C ASP A 496 1.00 -14.68 -0.79
N MET A 497 0.64 -14.35 0.45
CA MET A 497 -0.47 -14.98 1.18
C MET A 497 -1.85 -14.62 0.63
N GLY A 498 -1.95 -13.63 -0.27
CA GLY A 498 -3.16 -13.31 -1.01
C GLY A 498 -3.55 -11.83 -1.03
N PRO A 499 -4.67 -11.48 -1.69
CA PRO A 499 -5.15 -10.10 -1.86
C PRO A 499 -5.31 -9.32 -0.55
N TRP A 500 -5.76 -9.96 0.52
CA TRP A 500 -5.94 -9.36 1.85
C TRP A 500 -4.62 -8.85 2.44
N ALA A 501 -3.52 -9.57 2.22
CA ALA A 501 -2.19 -9.19 2.71
C ALA A 501 -1.66 -7.98 1.91
N VAL A 502 -1.92 -7.93 0.61
CA VAL A 502 -1.59 -6.78 -0.23
C VAL A 502 -2.38 -5.54 0.21
N ASP A 503 -3.69 -5.66 0.49
CA ASP A 503 -4.51 -4.56 1.00
C ASP A 503 -4.01 -4.03 2.36
N LEU A 504 -3.64 -4.94 3.28
CA LEU A 504 -3.04 -4.56 4.57
C LEU A 504 -1.71 -3.82 4.39
N ALA A 505 -0.81 -4.31 3.54
CA ALA A 505 0.48 -3.67 3.31
C ALA A 505 0.33 -2.27 2.69
N LEU A 506 -0.63 -2.11 1.77
CA LEU A 506 -0.96 -0.81 1.16
C LEU A 506 -1.61 0.13 2.18
N SER A 507 -2.47 -0.39 3.07
CA SER A 507 -3.09 0.36 4.18
C SER A 507 -2.08 0.86 5.22
N VAL A 508 -1.03 0.08 5.50
CA VAL A 508 0.11 0.51 6.33
C VAL A 508 0.90 1.63 5.65
N GLY A 509 0.85 1.73 4.32
CA GLY A 509 1.51 2.77 3.53
C GLY A 509 2.82 2.34 2.91
N ILE A 510 2.98 1.07 2.52
CA ILE A 510 4.20 0.54 1.90
C ILE A 510 4.49 1.16 0.52
N PHE A 511 3.43 1.56 -0.20
CA PHE A 511 3.45 1.98 -1.60
C PHE A 511 4.54 3.01 -1.96
N PRO A 512 4.60 4.21 -1.35
CA PRO A 512 5.59 5.23 -1.72
C PRO A 512 7.03 4.77 -1.49
N TYR A 513 7.26 3.84 -0.56
CA TYR A 513 8.59 3.32 -0.27
C TYR A 513 9.05 2.35 -1.35
N VAL A 514 8.20 1.39 -1.74
CA VAL A 514 8.50 0.43 -2.80
C VAL A 514 8.63 1.13 -4.16
N LEU A 515 7.81 2.16 -4.42
CA LEU A 515 7.94 3.00 -5.61
C LEU A 515 9.31 3.69 -5.69
N LYS A 516 9.74 4.30 -4.59
CA LYS A 516 11.06 4.95 -4.53
C LYS A 516 12.21 3.96 -4.70
N LEU A 517 12.05 2.70 -4.27
CA LEU A 517 13.08 1.68 -4.42
C LEU A 517 13.35 1.28 -5.88
N LEU A 518 12.42 1.54 -6.82
CA LEU A 518 12.65 1.34 -8.25
C LEU A 518 13.76 2.25 -8.82
N GLN A 519 14.13 3.32 -8.12
CA GLN A 519 15.26 4.17 -8.49
C GLN A 519 16.63 3.56 -8.10
N THR A 520 16.63 2.44 -7.37
CA THR A 520 17.84 1.78 -6.88
C THR A 520 18.47 0.91 -7.98
N THR A 521 19.79 0.97 -8.12
CA THR A 521 20.55 0.19 -9.13
C THR A 521 21.05 -1.16 -8.62
N THR A 522 20.94 -1.43 -7.32
CA THR A 522 21.40 -2.66 -6.64
C THR A 522 20.78 -3.91 -7.27
N PRO A 523 21.59 -4.83 -7.84
CA PRO A 523 21.09 -5.99 -8.57
C PRO A 523 20.32 -6.97 -7.69
N GLU A 524 20.76 -7.16 -6.44
CA GLU A 524 20.15 -8.08 -5.45
C GLU A 524 18.68 -7.76 -5.16
N LEU A 525 18.25 -6.50 -5.30
CA LEU A 525 16.88 -6.08 -5.01
C LEU A 525 15.92 -6.32 -6.18
N ARG A 526 16.44 -6.56 -7.40
CA ARG A 526 15.62 -6.52 -8.62
C ARG A 526 14.55 -7.59 -8.65
N GLN A 527 14.94 -8.82 -8.35
CA GLN A 527 14.02 -9.96 -8.39
C GLN A 527 12.88 -9.79 -7.39
N ILE A 528 13.19 -9.38 -6.16
CA ILE A 528 12.18 -9.20 -5.12
C ILE A 528 11.27 -7.98 -5.39
N LEU A 529 11.80 -6.90 -5.97
CA LEU A 529 10.99 -5.74 -6.35
C LEU A 529 10.02 -6.06 -7.49
N VAL A 530 10.45 -6.83 -8.50
CA VAL A 530 9.55 -7.33 -9.55
C VAL A 530 8.41 -8.13 -8.93
N PHE A 531 8.73 -9.08 -8.05
CA PHE A 531 7.73 -9.90 -7.38
C PHE A 531 6.73 -9.07 -6.55
N ILE A 532 7.20 -8.11 -5.75
CA ILE A 532 6.32 -7.23 -4.96
C ILE A 532 5.39 -6.43 -5.88
N TRP A 533 5.90 -5.86 -6.96
CA TRP A 533 5.08 -5.08 -7.90
C TRP A 533 4.07 -5.93 -8.66
N THR A 534 4.41 -7.17 -8.99
CA THR A 534 3.45 -8.14 -9.53
C THR A 534 2.27 -8.33 -8.56
N LYS A 535 2.53 -8.52 -7.27
CA LYS A 535 1.45 -8.69 -6.26
C LYS A 535 0.61 -7.42 -6.10
N ILE A 536 1.24 -6.24 -6.07
CA ILE A 536 0.52 -4.96 -5.95
C ILE A 536 -0.38 -4.72 -7.17
N LEU A 537 0.14 -4.89 -8.39
CA LEU A 537 -0.61 -4.62 -9.62
C LEU A 537 -1.67 -5.68 -9.93
N ALA A 538 -1.50 -6.90 -9.42
CA ALA A 538 -2.55 -7.92 -9.47
C ALA A 538 -3.78 -7.53 -8.64
N LEU A 539 -3.61 -6.72 -7.57
CA LEU A 539 -4.72 -6.20 -6.77
C LEU A 539 -5.24 -4.86 -7.29
N ASP A 540 -4.36 -3.89 -7.53
CA ASP A 540 -4.74 -2.50 -7.81
C ASP A 540 -4.02 -1.93 -9.05
N LYS A 541 -4.68 -2.06 -10.20
CA LYS A 541 -4.25 -1.52 -11.50
C LYS A 541 -4.05 0.00 -11.50
N SER A 542 -4.72 0.75 -10.62
CA SER A 542 -4.62 2.22 -10.61
C SER A 542 -3.19 2.74 -10.36
N CYS A 543 -2.31 1.90 -9.80
CA CYS A 543 -0.90 2.19 -9.58
C CYS A 543 -0.10 2.48 -10.86
N GLN A 544 -0.63 2.12 -12.04
CA GLN A 544 -0.02 2.44 -13.34
C GLN A 544 0.31 3.93 -13.51
N VAL A 545 -0.52 4.83 -12.96
CA VAL A 545 -0.33 6.28 -13.08
C VAL A 545 0.93 6.73 -12.34
N ASP A 546 1.11 6.24 -11.12
CA ASP A 546 2.26 6.56 -10.26
C ASP A 546 3.56 5.98 -10.83
N LEU A 547 3.52 4.74 -11.35
CA LEU A 547 4.66 4.07 -11.98
C LEU A 547 5.16 4.80 -13.23
N VAL A 548 4.26 5.29 -14.08
CA VAL A 548 4.66 6.05 -15.28
C VAL A 548 5.19 7.42 -14.89
N LYS A 549 4.51 8.11 -13.96
CA LYS A 549 4.91 9.44 -13.49
C LYS A 549 6.33 9.48 -12.92
N ASP A 550 6.72 8.46 -12.15
CA ASP A 550 8.03 8.38 -11.51
C ASP A 550 9.07 7.58 -12.32
N GLY A 551 8.76 7.22 -13.58
CA GLY A 551 9.68 6.51 -14.47
C GLY A 551 9.93 5.04 -14.12
N GLY A 552 9.06 4.42 -13.32
CA GLY A 552 9.18 3.03 -12.87
C GLY A 552 9.08 2.00 -14.01
N HIS A 553 8.38 2.31 -15.10
CA HIS A 553 8.28 1.42 -16.28
C HIS A 553 9.66 1.05 -16.85
N VAL A 554 10.62 1.99 -16.90
CA VAL A 554 11.99 1.75 -17.38
C VAL A 554 12.70 0.65 -16.58
N TYR A 555 12.40 0.55 -15.28
CA TYR A 555 12.96 -0.48 -14.41
C TYR A 555 12.60 -1.88 -14.89
N PHE A 556 11.32 -2.12 -15.19
CA PHE A 556 10.81 -3.42 -15.59
C PHE A 556 11.22 -3.77 -17.02
N ILE A 557 11.32 -2.80 -17.93
CA ILE A 557 11.86 -3.01 -19.29
C ILE A 557 13.33 -3.47 -19.22
N ARG A 558 14.14 -2.80 -18.37
CA ARG A 558 15.53 -3.20 -18.13
C ARG A 558 15.64 -4.59 -17.52
N PHE A 559 14.74 -4.94 -16.60
CA PHE A 559 14.69 -6.27 -16.01
C PHE A 559 14.33 -7.35 -17.03
N LEU A 560 13.34 -7.07 -17.89
CA LEU A 560 12.90 -7.98 -18.95
C LEU A 560 14.05 -8.32 -19.91
N ASN A 561 14.83 -7.32 -20.32
CA ASN A 561 16.00 -7.49 -21.20
C ASN A 561 17.26 -8.02 -20.46
N SER A 562 17.18 -8.32 -19.16
CA SER A 562 18.32 -8.80 -18.37
C SER A 562 18.59 -10.28 -18.65
N VAL A 563 19.86 -10.62 -18.93
CA VAL A 563 20.30 -12.01 -19.19
C VAL A 563 20.24 -12.88 -17.93
N GLU A 564 20.38 -12.28 -16.74
CA GLU A 564 20.44 -12.96 -15.44
C GLU A 564 19.06 -13.34 -14.87
N ALA A 565 17.98 -12.83 -15.46
CA ALA A 565 16.62 -13.09 -14.99
C ALA A 565 16.09 -14.46 -15.48
N TYR A 566 15.53 -15.23 -14.54
CA TYR A 566 14.84 -16.48 -14.85
C TYR A 566 13.53 -16.20 -15.61
N PRO A 567 13.08 -17.10 -16.51
CA PRO A 567 11.92 -16.84 -17.35
C PRO A 567 10.61 -16.60 -16.56
N GLU A 568 10.37 -17.26 -15.43
CA GLU A 568 9.26 -16.94 -14.50
C GLU A 568 9.26 -15.47 -14.04
N GLN A 569 10.45 -14.95 -13.70
CA GLN A 569 10.61 -13.56 -13.27
C GLN A 569 10.43 -12.59 -14.44
N ARG A 570 10.83 -13.00 -15.66
CA ARG A 570 10.55 -12.21 -16.87
C ARG A 570 9.07 -12.20 -17.21
N ALA A 571 8.35 -13.30 -16.97
CA ALA A 571 6.88 -13.34 -17.11
C ALA A 571 6.22 -12.36 -16.13
N MET A 572 6.68 -12.29 -14.89
CA MET A 572 6.24 -11.28 -13.91
C MET A 572 6.50 -9.85 -14.39
N ALA A 573 7.67 -9.57 -14.97
CA ALA A 573 7.98 -8.26 -15.52
C ALA A 573 7.11 -7.90 -16.74
N ALA A 574 6.86 -8.87 -17.62
CA ALA A 574 5.95 -8.71 -18.76
C ALA A 574 4.50 -8.47 -18.29
N PHE A 575 4.04 -9.16 -17.24
CA PHE A 575 2.77 -8.88 -16.57
C PHE A 575 2.70 -7.44 -16.05
N VAL A 576 3.71 -7.01 -15.28
CA VAL A 576 3.76 -5.65 -14.73
C VAL A 576 3.68 -4.60 -15.84
N LEU A 577 4.42 -4.81 -16.94
CA LEU A 577 4.40 -3.92 -18.10
C LEU A 577 3.06 -3.95 -18.82
N ALA A 578 2.44 -5.11 -18.99
CA ALA A 578 1.10 -5.24 -19.56
C ALA A 578 0.07 -4.44 -18.74
N VAL A 579 0.12 -4.51 -17.40
CA VAL A 579 -0.78 -3.73 -16.53
C VAL A 579 -0.48 -2.23 -16.62
N ILE A 580 0.78 -1.81 -16.73
CA ILE A 580 1.16 -0.39 -16.87
C ILE A 580 0.54 0.26 -18.11
N VAL A 581 0.39 -0.50 -19.21
CA VAL A 581 -0.05 0.00 -20.52
C VAL A 581 -1.54 -0.24 -20.79
N ASP A 582 -2.18 -1.15 -20.04
CA ASP A 582 -3.58 -1.56 -20.25
C ASP A 582 -4.57 -0.40 -20.10
N GLY A 583 -5.09 0.10 -21.22
CA GLY A 583 -6.02 1.23 -21.25
C GLY A 583 -5.41 2.55 -20.76
N HIS A 584 -4.08 2.70 -20.83
CA HIS A 584 -3.36 3.86 -20.31
C HIS A 584 -2.42 4.49 -21.36
N ARG A 585 -2.94 5.47 -22.11
CA ARG A 585 -2.21 6.13 -23.22
C ARG A 585 -0.82 6.62 -22.85
N ARG A 586 -0.68 7.35 -21.73
CA ARG A 586 0.62 7.85 -21.26
C ARG A 586 1.60 6.73 -20.91
N GLY A 587 1.10 5.58 -20.45
CA GLY A 587 1.90 4.39 -20.21
C GLY A 587 2.35 3.73 -21.51
N GLN A 588 1.47 3.64 -22.51
CA GLN A 588 1.81 3.14 -23.85
C GLN A 588 2.91 4.00 -24.49
N GLU A 589 2.71 5.32 -24.56
CA GLU A 589 3.69 6.29 -25.09
C GLU A 589 5.06 6.11 -24.42
N ALA A 590 5.11 6.15 -23.09
CA ALA A 590 6.36 6.04 -22.34
C ALA A 590 7.07 4.68 -22.55
N CYS A 591 6.32 3.59 -22.68
CA CYS A 591 6.90 2.26 -22.93
C CYS A 591 7.41 2.10 -24.37
N ILE A 592 6.77 2.74 -25.35
CA ILE A 592 7.25 2.77 -26.75
C ILE A 592 8.55 3.55 -26.85
N GLU A 593 8.59 4.75 -26.25
CA GLU A 593 9.81 5.56 -26.18
C GLU A 593 10.98 4.79 -25.53
N ALA A 594 10.68 3.95 -24.54
CA ALA A 594 11.64 3.08 -23.87
C ALA A 594 11.97 1.78 -24.66
N GLY A 595 11.40 1.57 -25.84
CA GLY A 595 11.72 0.46 -26.74
C GLY A 595 11.08 -0.88 -26.42
N LEU A 596 9.95 -0.91 -25.68
CA LEU A 596 9.33 -2.16 -25.21
C LEU A 596 8.95 -3.13 -26.34
N ILE A 597 8.44 -2.64 -27.48
CA ILE A 597 8.06 -3.49 -28.64
C ILE A 597 9.24 -4.37 -29.07
N HIS A 598 10.39 -3.76 -29.31
CA HIS A 598 11.60 -4.45 -29.75
C HIS A 598 12.10 -5.46 -28.71
N VAL A 599 12.04 -5.11 -27.43
CA VAL A 599 12.43 -6.02 -26.34
C VAL A 599 11.55 -7.26 -26.33
N CYS A 600 10.22 -7.10 -26.38
CA CYS A 600 9.29 -8.23 -26.38
C CYS A 600 9.47 -9.11 -27.62
N LEU A 601 9.53 -8.52 -28.82
CA LEU A 601 9.68 -9.27 -30.08
C LEU A 601 11.01 -10.03 -30.15
N LYS A 602 12.11 -9.45 -29.64
CA LYS A 602 13.40 -10.14 -29.54
C LYS A 602 13.29 -11.44 -28.73
N HIS A 603 12.56 -11.41 -27.61
CA HIS A 603 12.36 -12.61 -26.79
C HIS A 603 11.48 -13.65 -27.47
N LEU A 604 10.38 -13.24 -28.13
CA LEU A 604 9.52 -14.13 -28.91
C LEU A 604 10.25 -14.79 -30.09
N HIS A 605 11.08 -14.03 -30.80
CA HIS A 605 11.85 -14.57 -31.92
C HIS A 605 12.93 -15.55 -31.45
N SER A 606 13.61 -15.26 -30.33
CA SER A 606 14.66 -16.13 -29.78
C SER A 606 14.13 -17.48 -29.28
N SER A 607 12.88 -17.53 -28.84
CA SER A 607 12.22 -18.78 -28.42
C SER A 607 11.82 -19.67 -29.59
N VAL A 608 11.50 -19.10 -30.75
CA VAL A 608 11.13 -19.87 -31.95
C VAL A 608 12.37 -20.56 -32.57
N GLN A 609 13.57 -20.01 -32.35
CA GLN A 609 14.81 -20.54 -32.90
C GLN A 609 15.54 -21.54 -31.99
N ASN A 610 15.28 -21.52 -30.68
CA ASN A 610 15.92 -22.41 -29.72
C ASN A 610 14.90 -23.42 -29.20
N ASP A 611 14.96 -24.67 -29.68
CA ASP A 611 14.15 -25.84 -29.24
C ASP A 611 14.33 -26.23 -27.74
N ALA A 612 15.00 -25.39 -26.95
CA ALA A 612 15.27 -25.63 -25.54
C ALA A 612 14.32 -24.81 -24.65
N GLN A 613 13.41 -25.51 -23.94
CA GLN A 613 12.65 -25.07 -22.77
C GLN A 613 12.25 -23.58 -22.76
N THR A 614 11.45 -23.14 -23.73
CA THR A 614 10.76 -21.86 -23.61
C THR A 614 9.61 -22.00 -22.60
N GLU A 615 9.55 -21.11 -21.62
CA GLU A 615 8.52 -21.13 -20.59
C GLU A 615 7.18 -20.59 -21.13
N PRO A 616 6.09 -21.39 -21.15
CA PRO A 616 4.83 -20.97 -21.79
C PRO A 616 4.21 -19.71 -21.18
N LEU A 617 4.33 -19.55 -19.86
CA LEU A 617 3.82 -18.37 -19.15
C LEU A 617 4.51 -17.08 -19.62
N PHE A 618 5.81 -17.15 -19.95
CA PHE A 618 6.54 -16.00 -20.46
C PHE A 618 6.07 -15.60 -21.86
N LEU A 619 5.88 -16.57 -22.77
CA LEU A 619 5.33 -16.33 -24.10
C LEU A 619 3.93 -15.71 -24.04
N GLN A 620 3.08 -16.25 -23.17
CA GLN A 620 1.74 -15.74 -22.92
C GLN A 620 1.78 -14.25 -22.54
N TRP A 621 2.56 -13.88 -21.52
CA TRP A 621 2.62 -12.50 -21.04
C TRP A 621 3.32 -11.54 -22.01
N LEU A 622 4.29 -12.00 -22.81
CA LEU A 622 4.86 -11.19 -23.89
C LEU A 622 3.79 -10.82 -24.93
N CYS A 623 2.96 -11.79 -25.35
CA CYS A 623 1.87 -11.54 -26.28
C CYS A 623 0.83 -10.59 -25.70
N LEU A 624 0.40 -10.81 -24.45
CA LEU A 624 -0.55 -9.92 -23.77
C LEU A 624 0.01 -8.50 -23.61
N CYS A 625 1.29 -8.37 -23.24
CA CYS A 625 1.96 -7.07 -23.11
C CYS A 625 2.01 -6.32 -24.43
N LEU A 626 2.40 -6.98 -25.53
CA LEU A 626 2.40 -6.40 -26.87
C LEU A 626 0.99 -6.02 -27.31
N GLY A 627 0.03 -6.94 -27.14
CA GLY A 627 -1.37 -6.73 -27.46
C GLY A 627 -1.97 -5.50 -26.79
N LYS A 628 -1.67 -5.29 -25.50
CA LYS A 628 -2.09 -4.12 -24.73
C LYS A 628 -1.33 -2.84 -25.05
N LEU A 629 -0.08 -2.95 -25.50
CA LEU A 629 0.75 -1.81 -25.85
C LEU A 629 0.24 -1.09 -27.10
N TRP A 630 -0.20 -1.84 -28.11
CA TRP A 630 -0.74 -1.29 -29.35
C TRP A 630 -2.27 -1.30 -29.44
N GLU A 631 -2.96 -1.78 -28.40
CA GLU A 631 -4.42 -1.71 -28.31
C GLU A 631 -4.90 -0.26 -28.46
N ASP A 632 -5.69 -0.04 -29.50
CA ASP A 632 -6.26 1.25 -29.89
C ASP A 632 -5.19 2.36 -29.96
N PHE A 633 -3.97 2.04 -30.43
CA PHE A 633 -2.86 2.98 -30.60
C PHE A 633 -2.16 2.86 -31.95
N THR A 634 -2.54 3.71 -32.91
CA THR A 634 -2.04 3.65 -34.30
C THR A 634 -0.51 3.73 -34.42
N GLU A 635 0.15 4.61 -33.67
CA GLU A 635 1.62 4.72 -33.72
C GLU A 635 2.31 3.43 -33.29
N ALA A 636 1.83 2.80 -32.22
CA ALA A 636 2.34 1.52 -31.75
C ALA A 636 2.08 0.38 -32.74
N GLN A 637 0.92 0.40 -33.42
CA GLN A 637 0.57 -0.56 -34.45
C GLN A 637 1.53 -0.47 -35.64
N ILE A 638 1.80 0.75 -36.13
CA ILE A 638 2.77 0.99 -37.22
C ILE A 638 4.16 0.47 -36.83
N ILE A 639 4.65 0.80 -35.63
CA ILE A 639 5.94 0.31 -35.15
C ILE A 639 5.96 -1.23 -35.06
N GLY A 640 4.86 -1.85 -34.62
CA GLY A 640 4.71 -3.30 -34.56
C GLY A 640 4.77 -3.97 -35.94
N LEU A 641 4.07 -3.42 -36.94
CA LEU A 641 4.10 -3.89 -38.33
C LEU A 641 5.51 -3.78 -38.93
N GLN A 642 6.15 -2.62 -38.75
CA GLN A 642 7.53 -2.39 -39.21
C GLN A 642 8.55 -3.34 -38.56
N ALA A 643 8.29 -3.78 -37.33
CA ALA A 643 9.12 -4.71 -36.58
C ALA A 643 8.79 -6.20 -36.81
N ASP A 644 8.00 -6.53 -37.85
CA ASP A 644 7.65 -7.90 -38.24
C ASP A 644 6.88 -8.68 -37.15
N ALA A 645 6.13 -7.96 -36.31
CA ALA A 645 5.29 -8.56 -35.28
C ALA A 645 4.26 -9.59 -35.83
N PRO A 646 3.61 -9.38 -37.00
CA PRO A 646 2.63 -10.33 -37.53
C PRO A 646 3.21 -11.73 -37.77
N SER A 647 4.39 -11.83 -38.36
CA SER A 647 5.00 -13.13 -38.67
C SER A 647 5.45 -13.86 -37.40
N ILE A 648 6.09 -13.12 -36.48
CA ILE A 648 6.56 -13.63 -35.19
C ILE A 648 5.38 -14.15 -34.37
N CYS A 649 4.31 -13.37 -34.21
CA CYS A 649 3.16 -13.79 -33.41
C CYS A 649 2.36 -14.93 -34.10
N THR A 650 2.32 -14.98 -35.44
CA THR A 650 1.66 -16.08 -36.17
C THR A 650 2.36 -17.42 -35.92
N SER A 651 3.68 -17.44 -35.74
CA SER A 651 4.41 -18.67 -35.42
C SER A 651 3.96 -19.32 -34.10
N LEU A 652 3.49 -18.50 -33.15
CA LEU A 652 3.03 -18.95 -31.84
C LEU A 652 1.64 -19.61 -31.87
N LEU A 653 0.91 -19.51 -32.98
CA LEU A 653 -0.41 -20.16 -33.14
C LEU A 653 -0.31 -21.69 -33.20
N CYS A 654 0.89 -22.24 -33.38
CA CYS A 654 1.17 -23.68 -33.39
C CYS A 654 1.61 -24.22 -32.02
N GLU A 655 1.75 -23.37 -30.99
CA GLU A 655 2.23 -23.79 -29.66
C GLU A 655 1.29 -24.81 -29.00
N PRO A 656 1.82 -25.78 -28.22
CA PRO A 656 0.98 -26.81 -27.62
C PRO A 656 0.05 -26.29 -26.53
N GLN A 657 0.41 -25.20 -25.84
CA GLN A 657 -0.42 -24.60 -24.79
C GLN A 657 -1.50 -23.68 -25.39
N PRO A 658 -2.80 -23.93 -25.12
CA PRO A 658 -3.88 -23.07 -25.59
C PRO A 658 -3.79 -21.61 -25.12
N GLU A 659 -3.21 -21.36 -23.95
CA GLU A 659 -3.06 -20.03 -23.35
C GLU A 659 -2.12 -19.14 -24.18
N VAL A 660 -1.03 -19.71 -24.71
CA VAL A 660 -0.09 -19.01 -25.59
C VAL A 660 -0.76 -18.69 -26.92
N ARG A 661 -1.44 -19.68 -27.52
CA ARG A 661 -2.16 -19.50 -28.78
C ARG A 661 -3.24 -18.43 -28.67
N ALA A 662 -4.07 -18.45 -27.62
CA ALA A 662 -5.09 -17.44 -27.38
C ALA A 662 -4.49 -16.04 -27.20
N SER A 663 -3.38 -15.92 -26.49
CA SER A 663 -2.70 -14.63 -26.28
C SER A 663 -2.05 -14.09 -27.56
N ALA A 664 -1.52 -14.97 -28.42
CA ALA A 664 -1.02 -14.60 -29.74
C ALA A 664 -2.14 -14.11 -30.67
N VAL A 665 -3.32 -14.75 -30.62
CA VAL A 665 -4.53 -14.27 -31.31
C VAL A 665 -4.91 -12.87 -30.83
N PHE A 666 -4.96 -12.66 -29.52
CA PHE A 666 -5.24 -11.35 -28.93
C PHE A 666 -4.26 -10.27 -29.44
N ALA A 667 -2.96 -10.54 -29.40
CA ALA A 667 -1.94 -9.60 -29.84
C ALA A 667 -2.07 -9.25 -31.33
N LEU A 668 -2.27 -10.25 -32.19
CA LEU A 668 -2.50 -10.07 -33.62
C LEU A 668 -3.80 -9.29 -33.89
N ALA A 669 -4.84 -9.53 -33.08
CA ALA A 669 -6.15 -8.90 -33.25
C ALA A 669 -6.15 -7.41 -32.88
N THR A 670 -5.40 -7.02 -31.86
CA THR A 670 -5.27 -5.61 -31.46
C THR A 670 -4.31 -4.83 -32.35
N LEU A 671 -3.49 -5.52 -33.16
CA LEU A 671 -2.67 -4.90 -34.20
C LEU A 671 -3.50 -4.42 -35.40
N LEU A 672 -4.71 -4.97 -35.58
CA LEU A 672 -5.65 -4.53 -36.61
C LEU A 672 -6.22 -3.15 -36.25
N ASP A 673 -6.16 -2.21 -37.19
CA ASP A 673 -6.85 -0.92 -37.09
C ASP A 673 -8.37 -1.14 -37.14
N VAL A 674 -9.10 -0.50 -36.22
CA VAL A 674 -10.56 -0.57 -36.10
C VAL A 674 -11.25 0.48 -36.99
N GLY A 675 -10.49 1.29 -37.74
CA GLY A 675 -11.02 2.11 -38.82
C GLY A 675 -11.76 3.36 -38.33
N PHE A 676 -11.11 4.14 -37.48
CA PHE A 676 -11.47 5.55 -37.31
C PHE A 676 -10.47 6.39 -38.12
N ASP A 677 -10.93 6.87 -39.29
CA ASP A 677 -10.36 7.95 -40.12
C ASP A 677 -9.26 7.68 -41.18
N SER A 678 -8.91 6.43 -41.52
CA SER A 678 -7.94 6.16 -42.62
C SER A 678 -8.55 6.12 -44.04
N PHE A 679 -9.85 6.36 -44.20
CA PHE A 679 -10.48 6.55 -45.52
C PHE A 679 -10.92 8.01 -45.74
N ARG A 680 -10.01 8.96 -45.52
CA ARG A 680 -10.18 10.28 -46.13
C ARG A 680 -9.70 10.22 -47.57
N ASP A 681 -10.67 10.27 -48.49
CA ASP A 681 -10.47 10.69 -49.87
C ASP A 681 -9.58 11.95 -49.91
N GLY A 682 -8.44 11.86 -50.61
CA GLY A 682 -7.88 13.00 -51.34
C GLY A 682 -6.46 13.46 -50.99
N VAL A 683 -5.54 13.10 -51.90
CA VAL A 683 -4.42 13.92 -52.41
C VAL A 683 -3.22 14.15 -51.46
N GLY A 684 -2.20 13.28 -51.57
CA GLY A 684 -0.84 13.53 -51.09
C GLY A 684 0.19 12.50 -51.57
N GLY A 685 1.18 12.95 -52.36
CA GLY A 685 2.55 12.41 -52.54
C GLY A 685 2.82 10.92 -52.82
N ASP A 686 3.41 10.62 -53.98
CA ASP A 686 3.88 9.30 -54.46
C ASP A 686 4.92 8.54 -53.56
N GLU A 687 5.26 9.02 -52.36
CA GLU A 687 6.16 8.32 -51.41
C GLU A 687 5.40 7.54 -50.31
N GLU A 688 4.09 7.72 -50.13
CA GLU A 688 3.27 7.00 -49.12
C GLU A 688 2.69 5.66 -49.64
N CYS A 689 2.84 5.36 -50.94
CA CYS A 689 2.10 4.27 -51.60
C CYS A 689 2.65 2.84 -51.29
N ASP A 690 3.96 2.68 -51.09
CA ASP A 690 4.59 1.36 -50.87
C ASP A 690 4.37 0.82 -49.44
N ASP A 691 4.40 1.69 -48.43
CA ASP A 691 4.18 1.31 -47.02
C ASP A 691 2.72 0.89 -46.77
N ASP A 692 1.77 1.49 -47.50
CA ASP A 692 0.36 1.11 -47.48
C ASP A 692 0.13 -0.28 -48.09
N GLU A 693 0.83 -0.64 -49.18
CA GLU A 693 0.70 -1.95 -49.81
C GLU A 693 1.26 -3.07 -48.92
N LYS A 694 2.41 -2.83 -48.27
CA LYS A 694 3.00 -3.76 -47.30
C LYS A 694 2.08 -3.96 -46.09
N SER A 695 1.57 -2.88 -45.50
CA SER A 695 0.65 -2.94 -44.36
C SER A 695 -0.64 -3.71 -44.68
N ARG A 696 -1.17 -3.53 -45.90
CA ARG A 696 -2.34 -4.29 -46.39
C ARG A 696 -2.02 -5.78 -46.54
N SER A 697 -0.83 -6.12 -47.02
CA SER A 697 -0.40 -7.51 -47.15
C SER A 697 -0.29 -8.22 -45.80
N GLU A 698 0.21 -7.52 -44.77
CA GLU A 698 0.33 -8.04 -43.41
C GLU A 698 -1.04 -8.23 -42.74
N ILE A 699 -1.99 -7.31 -42.94
CA ILE A 699 -3.38 -7.48 -42.49
C ILE A 699 -4.01 -8.74 -43.11
N VAL A 700 -3.76 -9.01 -44.39
CA VAL A 700 -4.25 -10.23 -45.05
C VAL A 700 -3.63 -11.49 -44.43
N VAL A 701 -2.35 -11.44 -44.06
CA VAL A 701 -1.68 -12.55 -43.35
C VAL A 701 -2.33 -12.81 -42.00
N ILE A 702 -2.62 -11.76 -41.22
CA ILE A 702 -3.28 -11.86 -39.90
C ILE A 702 -4.67 -12.51 -40.04
N ILE A 703 -5.49 -12.05 -41.00
CA ILE A 703 -6.84 -12.62 -41.16
C ILE A 703 -6.79 -14.07 -41.64
N LYS A 704 -5.87 -14.41 -42.55
CA LYS A 704 -5.68 -15.80 -42.99
C LYS A 704 -5.24 -16.70 -41.84
N SER A 705 -4.36 -16.22 -40.96
CA SER A 705 -3.91 -17.01 -39.81
C SER A 705 -5.06 -17.31 -38.85
N PHE A 706 -5.96 -16.35 -38.61
CA PHE A 706 -7.19 -16.58 -37.82
C PHE A 706 -8.11 -17.64 -38.43
N LEU A 707 -8.32 -17.61 -39.75
CA LEU A 707 -9.17 -18.61 -40.42
C LEU A 707 -8.65 -20.04 -40.27
N ASN A 708 -7.33 -20.22 -40.20
CA ASN A 708 -6.71 -21.55 -40.01
C ASN A 708 -6.93 -22.12 -38.60
N ILE A 709 -7.21 -21.27 -37.60
CA ILE A 709 -7.39 -21.67 -36.20
C ILE A 709 -8.85 -21.59 -35.72
N VAL A 710 -9.81 -21.29 -36.60
CA VAL A 710 -11.25 -21.31 -36.25
C VAL A 710 -11.68 -22.68 -35.71
N SER A 711 -11.03 -23.76 -36.17
CA SER A 711 -11.28 -25.14 -35.74
C SER A 711 -10.43 -25.59 -34.55
N ASP A 712 -9.88 -24.66 -33.75
CA ASP A 712 -9.06 -25.02 -32.58
C ASP A 712 -9.83 -25.88 -31.56
N GLY A 713 -9.15 -26.89 -30.99
CA GLY A 713 -9.73 -27.76 -29.99
C GLY A 713 -10.07 -27.05 -28.67
N SER A 714 -9.39 -25.96 -28.33
CA SER A 714 -9.63 -25.18 -27.12
C SER A 714 -10.69 -24.09 -27.33
N PRO A 715 -11.79 -24.06 -26.55
CA PRO A 715 -12.76 -22.97 -26.59
C PRO A 715 -12.14 -21.59 -26.28
N LEU A 716 -11.10 -21.54 -25.44
CA LEU A 716 -10.38 -20.31 -25.10
C LEU A 716 -9.82 -19.63 -26.36
N VAL A 717 -9.18 -20.41 -27.24
CA VAL A 717 -8.60 -19.89 -28.49
C VAL A 717 -9.71 -19.45 -29.44
N ARG A 718 -10.76 -20.27 -29.61
CA ARG A 718 -11.90 -19.93 -30.50
C ARG A 718 -12.65 -18.68 -30.06
N ALA A 719 -12.75 -18.43 -28.75
CA ALA A 719 -13.35 -17.22 -28.22
C ALA A 719 -12.55 -15.97 -28.63
N GLU A 720 -11.22 -15.99 -28.47
CA GLU A 720 -10.36 -14.88 -28.91
C GLU A 720 -10.40 -14.69 -30.44
N VAL A 721 -10.45 -15.77 -31.22
CA VAL A 721 -10.61 -15.69 -32.68
C VAL A 721 -11.94 -15.02 -33.05
N ALA A 722 -13.01 -15.34 -32.34
CA ALA A 722 -14.31 -14.71 -32.56
C ALA A 722 -14.26 -13.19 -32.25
N VAL A 723 -13.60 -12.80 -31.16
CA VAL A 723 -13.38 -11.37 -30.83
C VAL A 723 -12.53 -10.69 -31.89
N ALA A 724 -11.47 -11.33 -32.38
CA ALA A 724 -10.61 -10.82 -33.43
C ALA A 724 -11.37 -10.59 -34.74
N LEU A 725 -12.16 -11.58 -35.18
CA LEU A 725 -13.02 -11.46 -36.36
C LEU A 725 -14.11 -10.41 -36.18
N ALA A 726 -14.62 -10.22 -34.95
CA ALA A 726 -15.57 -9.16 -34.66
C ALA A 726 -14.93 -7.76 -34.78
N ARG A 727 -13.70 -7.56 -34.28
CA ARG A 727 -12.92 -6.33 -34.47
C ARG A 727 -12.71 -6.04 -35.96
N PHE A 728 -12.28 -7.04 -36.72
CA PHE A 728 -12.12 -6.91 -38.18
C PHE A 728 -13.46 -6.60 -38.89
N ALA A 729 -14.52 -7.32 -38.56
CA ALA A 729 -15.85 -7.09 -39.12
C ALA A 729 -16.38 -5.68 -38.82
N PHE A 730 -16.00 -5.11 -37.66
CA PHE A 730 -16.36 -3.74 -37.30
C PHE A 730 -15.73 -2.71 -38.24
N GLY A 731 -14.46 -2.87 -38.61
CA GLY A 731 -13.76 -2.00 -39.58
C GLY A 731 -14.27 -2.18 -41.02
N HIS A 732 -14.74 -3.38 -41.38
CA HIS A 732 -15.16 -3.72 -42.75
C HIS A 732 -16.69 -3.94 -42.92
N LYS A 733 -17.52 -3.35 -42.05
CA LYS A 733 -18.99 -3.46 -42.06
C LYS A 733 -19.66 -3.44 -43.44
N PRO A 734 -19.36 -2.50 -44.37
CA PRO A 734 -20.04 -2.45 -45.67
C PRO A 734 -19.75 -3.70 -46.52
N HIS A 735 -18.52 -4.21 -46.48
CA HIS A 735 -18.12 -5.43 -47.20
C HIS A 735 -18.86 -6.66 -46.64
N PHE A 736 -18.87 -6.81 -45.30
CA PHE A 736 -19.57 -7.92 -44.65
C PHE A 736 -21.09 -7.89 -44.88
N LYS A 737 -21.72 -6.71 -44.91
CA LYS A 737 -23.14 -6.58 -45.27
C LYS A 737 -23.43 -7.08 -46.70
N SER A 738 -22.57 -6.71 -47.66
CA SER A 738 -22.69 -7.16 -49.05
C SER A 738 -22.53 -8.68 -49.18
N ILE A 739 -21.50 -9.24 -48.53
CA ILE A 739 -21.22 -10.68 -48.53
C ILE A 739 -22.35 -11.46 -47.84
N ALA A 740 -22.84 -10.98 -46.69
CA ALA A 740 -23.96 -11.62 -45.99
C ALA A 740 -25.24 -11.60 -46.84
N ALA A 741 -25.52 -10.50 -47.54
CA ALA A 741 -26.65 -10.43 -48.48
C ALA A 741 -26.50 -11.39 -49.66
N ALA A 742 -25.28 -11.60 -50.18
CA ALA A 742 -25.02 -12.58 -51.22
C ALA A 742 -25.15 -14.03 -50.70
N TYR A 743 -24.67 -14.31 -49.48
CA TYR A 743 -24.73 -15.62 -48.85
C TYR A 743 -26.16 -16.04 -48.49
N LEU A 744 -27.00 -15.09 -48.06
CA LEU A 744 -28.41 -15.32 -47.72
C LEU A 744 -29.34 -15.41 -48.94
N LYS A 745 -28.87 -15.06 -50.15
CA LYS A 745 -29.66 -15.30 -51.36
C LYS A 745 -29.80 -16.82 -51.55
N PRO A 746 -31.02 -17.36 -51.67
CA PRO A 746 -31.19 -18.77 -51.97
C PRO A 746 -30.45 -19.08 -53.27
N GLN A 747 -29.55 -20.06 -53.24
CA GLN A 747 -28.88 -20.53 -54.46
C GLN A 747 -29.96 -20.99 -55.43
N SER A 748 -30.18 -20.25 -56.51
CA SER A 748 -31.00 -20.71 -57.61
C SER A 748 -30.33 -21.96 -58.20
N ASN A 749 -30.96 -23.11 -57.99
CA ASN A 749 -30.62 -24.42 -58.57
C ASN A 749 -29.93 -24.25 -59.93
N SER A 750 -28.61 -24.40 -59.96
CA SER A 750 -27.90 -24.63 -61.21
C SER A 750 -26.80 -25.65 -60.97
N LEU A 751 -26.77 -26.65 -61.87
CA LEU A 751 -25.86 -27.80 -61.93
C LEU A 751 -26.32 -29.10 -61.25
N LEU A 752 -27.54 -29.53 -61.58
CA LEU A 752 -27.90 -30.95 -61.63
C LEU A 752 -27.82 -31.43 -63.08
N ASN A 753 -26.60 -31.48 -63.63
CA ASN A 753 -26.27 -32.13 -64.90
C ASN A 753 -24.75 -32.33 -65.00
N SER A 754 -24.23 -33.35 -64.30
CA SER A 754 -23.08 -34.18 -64.73
C SER A 754 -22.62 -35.10 -63.60
N LEU A 755 -23.08 -36.35 -63.62
CA LEU A 755 -22.26 -37.58 -63.68
C LEU A 755 -23.12 -38.84 -63.41
N PRO A 756 -22.73 -40.02 -63.91
CA PRO A 756 -23.60 -41.14 -64.23
C PRO A 756 -23.55 -42.32 -63.24
N LEU A 757 -24.63 -43.10 -63.25
CA LEU A 757 -24.81 -44.52 -62.87
C LEU A 757 -23.83 -45.17 -61.86
N LEU A 758 -24.39 -45.64 -60.74
CA LEU A 758 -24.18 -47.03 -60.29
C LEU A 758 -25.25 -47.52 -59.29
N ALA A 759 -25.86 -48.65 -59.67
CA ALA A 759 -26.49 -49.69 -58.86
C ALA A 759 -27.92 -49.49 -58.30
N ASN A 760 -28.88 -50.03 -59.06
CA ASN A 760 -30.10 -50.68 -58.60
C ASN A 760 -29.84 -51.68 -57.45
N ILE A 761 -30.58 -51.56 -56.34
CA ILE A 761 -31.21 -52.72 -55.66
C ILE A 761 -32.60 -52.28 -55.18
N ASN A 762 -33.64 -52.86 -55.79
CA ASN A 762 -35.03 -52.78 -55.35
C ASN A 762 -35.23 -53.61 -54.07
N GLY A 763 -36.02 -53.09 -53.13
CA GLY A 763 -36.53 -53.82 -51.97
C GLY A 763 -37.62 -53.02 -51.24
N SER A 764 -38.87 -53.38 -51.48
CA SER A 764 -40.14 -52.81 -51.02
C SER A 764 -40.37 -52.71 -49.51
N GLY A 765 -41.13 -51.69 -49.06
CA GLY A 765 -42.13 -51.88 -47.98
C GLY A 765 -42.34 -50.75 -46.96
N ASN A 766 -43.42 -49.99 -47.16
CA ASN A 766 -44.32 -49.38 -46.16
C ASN A 766 -43.97 -48.09 -45.39
N ILE A 767 -44.49 -47.00 -45.96
CA ILE A 767 -45.30 -45.89 -45.40
C ILE A 767 -45.90 -46.10 -44.00
N VAL A 768 -45.78 -45.11 -43.09
CA VAL A 768 -46.82 -44.37 -42.30
C VAL A 768 -46.11 -43.17 -41.60
N SER A 769 -46.08 -41.97 -42.21
CA SER A 769 -46.88 -40.75 -41.93
C SER A 769 -47.01 -40.23 -40.47
N SER A 770 -46.48 -39.01 -40.27
CA SER A 770 -47.14 -37.82 -39.64
C SER A 770 -47.42 -37.84 -38.11
N GLN A 771 -47.43 -36.77 -37.33
CA GLN A 771 -47.24 -35.32 -37.51
C GLN A 771 -47.44 -34.63 -36.13
N ILE A 772 -46.90 -33.41 -36.00
CA ILE A 772 -47.43 -32.24 -35.22
C ILE A 772 -47.30 -32.25 -33.68
N GLY A 773 -46.39 -31.38 -33.19
CA GLY A 773 -46.68 -30.08 -32.54
C GLY A 773 -47.48 -30.02 -31.22
N PRO A 774 -47.51 -28.86 -30.53
CA PRO A 774 -47.07 -27.52 -30.93
C PRO A 774 -45.65 -27.15 -30.53
#